data_AF-A0A921GEL6-F1
#
_entry.id   AF-A0A921GEL6-F1
#
_cell.length_a   1.000
_cell.length_b   1.000
_cell.length_c   1.000
_cell.angle_alpha   90.00
_cell.angle_beta   90.00
_cell.angle_gamma   90.00
#
_symmetry.space_group_name_H-M   'P 1'
#
loop_
_entity.id
_entity.type
_entity.pdbx_description
1 polymer ?
#
loop_
_entity_poly.entity_id
_entity_poly.type
_entity_poly.pdbx_seq_one_letter_code
_entity_poly.pdbx_strand_id
1 'polypeptide(L)'
;RGSGVTEITNINLGLYARTQADLALQNELDQVKVEIEGYGHIYKYGSNFNTSDPSEVEKSWNLGVRFENPYKNVYKRPIYRADAEYDNEDESRELKVALTYKITMANQSSLTAKVNSLVDYFDSRYTVKGVGTGVSETDGSILNPIPYTESEYNDTYKKLEIDTSTLLGETAQGTTADKVTQSAIYIQFDLSRENILNMLNDANIYENDENKLEEAGKNLKTTAEITSYTSYADAQGTVLYAAVDTDSVPGNARVEDYSTYEDDTDKASSLAIVIANAREISGTIFEDLEDQNLKDTKNISQGDGSYDAETENTIGGVKVELVKVDANGNVTDEVAKVYNEQAVNDDGSIGAWTDANVEAVTDSDGNYAISGFIPGKYALKYTWGDGSYKIVDGVKGDNYESMVENYKATVIDYDKSNEESNNSKFYRNANESEVRTSHAMDDIDTRKEVDEALKNYNYEYDQNKNEAGTQLEMTSTTPMMEFNIEYDDNDLMSIDLNRVENRIAFKINNMDFGIIRRPEQSVNFVKTLSEIRLTLANGQVLIDAKVENGQLVGEVNHATYMAPRKENGITVDNGYLRIEMDESLIQGSTVQMTFKLTTENTSQADYVDEEYGYYQYGESYYQKAVGEEEKDNDIITLTPSKIVDYLDPKSVYRPDDETNIEYQWKQTSIEELRNEGLVAGNITDALESGEYDTGRVDGNGNPIIEELDESQIFTTDYLDDAKLKPIYSKGDNLNPAQGGDVYMVVDKVLSSSEDADFQNQAELVMIGKPGGGKITSTPGNYIPNKQQKETDDSTSQEVTITPSTGENRAYVIPVTVGIVAFVVLGVGIVLIRKKVLSER
;
A
#
# COMPACT_ATOMS: atom_id res chain seq x y z
N ARG A 1 44.58 -78.27 30.31
CA ARG A 1 43.76 -79.05 31.26
C ARG A 1 44.59 -80.26 31.70
N GLY A 2 44.93 -80.37 32.99
CA GLY A 2 45.88 -81.36 33.50
C GLY A 2 45.31 -82.78 33.59
N SER A 3 46.17 -83.78 33.35
CA SER A 3 45.84 -85.21 33.42
C SER A 3 45.42 -85.60 34.84
N GLY A 4 44.18 -86.09 34.99
CA GLY A 4 43.60 -86.49 36.27
C GLY A 4 42.15 -86.04 36.48
N VAL A 5 41.61 -85.17 35.61
CA VAL A 5 40.18 -84.80 35.65
C VAL A 5 39.36 -85.91 35.00
N THR A 6 38.56 -86.61 35.81
CA THR A 6 37.50 -87.49 35.30
C THR A 6 36.24 -86.63 35.16
N GLU A 7 35.75 -86.43 33.95
CA GLU A 7 34.49 -85.74 33.70
C GLU A 7 33.33 -86.67 34.10
N ILE A 8 32.51 -86.23 35.07
CA ILE A 8 31.26 -86.92 35.38
C ILE A 8 30.20 -86.35 34.43
N THR A 9 29.97 -87.02 33.30
CA THR A 9 28.88 -86.70 32.39
C THR A 9 27.55 -87.22 32.96
N ASN A 10 26.46 -86.46 32.81
CA ASN A 10 25.09 -86.74 33.30
C ASN A 10 24.80 -86.47 34.80
N ILE A 11 25.49 -85.53 35.45
CA ILE A 11 24.95 -84.92 36.67
C ILE A 11 23.90 -83.88 36.26
N ASN A 12 22.61 -84.25 36.32
CA ASN A 12 21.53 -83.28 36.32
C ASN A 12 21.32 -82.82 37.77
N LEU A 13 21.75 -81.59 38.08
CA LEU A 13 21.61 -80.99 39.40
C LEU A 13 20.16 -80.55 39.72
N GLY A 14 19.20 -80.77 38.81
CA GLY A 14 17.82 -80.30 38.94
C GLY A 14 17.71 -78.76 38.89
N LEU A 15 18.73 -78.08 38.35
CA LEU A 15 18.75 -76.62 38.25
C LEU A 15 17.74 -76.18 37.19
N TYR A 16 16.83 -75.30 37.59
CA TYR A 16 15.91 -74.60 36.71
C TYR A 16 16.32 -73.13 36.66
N ALA A 17 16.41 -72.56 35.46
CA ALA A 17 16.72 -71.14 35.29
C ALA A 17 15.61 -70.32 35.96
N ARG A 18 15.99 -69.41 36.86
CA ARG A 18 15.02 -68.45 37.41
C ARG A 18 14.58 -67.51 36.29
N THR A 19 13.32 -67.08 36.35
CA THR A 19 12.84 -65.99 35.51
C THR A 19 13.72 -64.75 35.76
N GLN A 20 14.21 -64.15 34.68
CA GLN A 20 15.03 -62.94 34.73
C GLN A 20 14.14 -61.70 34.58
N ALA A 21 14.65 -60.55 35.02
CA ALA A 21 14.10 -59.27 34.63
C ALA A 21 14.63 -58.93 33.23
N ASP A 22 13.99 -58.00 32.57
CA ASP A 22 14.31 -57.56 31.22
C ASP A 22 13.73 -56.15 31.11
N LEU A 23 14.53 -55.18 31.52
CA LEU A 23 14.18 -53.77 31.56
C LEU A 23 14.91 -53.05 30.44
N ALA A 24 14.17 -52.17 29.77
CA ALA A 24 14.75 -51.34 28.72
C ALA A 24 14.33 -49.88 28.86
N LEU A 25 15.11 -49.02 28.22
CA LEU A 25 14.91 -47.58 28.21
C LEU A 25 14.88 -47.06 26.76
N GLN A 26 14.09 -46.00 26.54
CA GLN A 26 14.13 -45.15 25.35
C GLN A 26 14.25 -43.69 25.78
N ASN A 27 15.07 -42.90 25.10
CA ASN A 27 15.23 -41.47 25.33
C ASN A 27 14.97 -40.70 24.03
N GLU A 28 14.02 -39.77 24.04
CA GLU A 28 13.57 -39.07 22.83
C GLU A 28 13.41 -37.56 23.10
N LEU A 29 13.73 -36.71 22.12
CA LEU A 29 13.31 -35.31 22.14
C LEU A 29 11.80 -35.28 21.87
N ASP A 30 11.02 -34.76 22.81
CA ASP A 30 9.55 -34.74 22.76
C ASP A 30 9.01 -33.43 22.19
N GLN A 31 9.53 -32.29 22.66
CA GLN A 31 9.16 -30.98 22.13
C GLN A 31 10.21 -29.91 22.38
N VAL A 32 10.20 -28.86 21.55
CA VAL A 32 10.93 -27.61 21.78
C VAL A 32 9.91 -26.47 21.81
N LYS A 33 9.92 -25.68 22.89
CA LYS A 33 9.13 -24.47 23.04
C LYS A 33 10.01 -23.26 22.81
N VAL A 34 9.59 -22.35 21.94
CA VAL A 34 10.23 -21.06 21.69
C VAL A 34 9.27 -19.96 22.11
N GLU A 35 9.75 -19.00 22.91
CA GLU A 35 8.98 -17.85 23.37
C GLU A 35 9.78 -16.56 23.21
N ILE A 36 9.13 -15.48 22.75
CA ILE A 36 9.70 -14.14 22.66
C ILE A 36 8.56 -13.12 22.71
N GLU A 37 8.72 -12.03 23.46
CA GLU A 37 7.75 -10.92 23.51
C GLU A 37 6.30 -11.34 23.81
N GLY A 38 6.16 -12.40 24.62
CA GLY A 38 4.85 -12.98 24.97
C GLY A 38 4.23 -13.88 23.90
N TYR A 39 4.82 -13.98 22.71
CA TYR A 39 4.48 -14.98 21.70
C TYR A 39 5.20 -16.28 21.98
N GLY A 40 4.54 -17.42 21.71
CA GLY A 40 5.10 -18.75 21.98
C GLY A 40 4.65 -19.77 20.95
N HIS A 41 5.54 -20.72 20.62
CA HIS A 41 5.24 -21.84 19.73
C HIS A 41 5.87 -23.13 20.27
N ILE A 42 5.14 -24.25 20.17
CA ILE A 42 5.60 -25.59 20.60
C ILE A 42 5.79 -26.47 19.38
N TYR A 43 7.04 -26.79 19.08
CA TYR A 43 7.41 -27.75 18.06
C TYR A 43 7.48 -29.14 18.68
N LYS A 44 6.52 -30.01 18.36
CA LYS A 44 6.53 -31.42 18.82
C LYS A 44 7.51 -32.22 17.99
N TYR A 45 8.28 -33.12 18.57
CA TYR A 45 9.17 -34.06 17.90
C TYR A 45 8.64 -35.48 18.05
N GLY A 46 8.79 -36.30 17.00
CA GLY A 46 8.22 -37.64 16.93
C GLY A 46 9.16 -38.73 17.41
N SER A 47 8.59 -39.89 17.75
CA SER A 47 9.34 -41.13 17.93
C SER A 47 9.94 -41.57 16.59
N ASN A 48 11.18 -42.06 16.61
CA ASN A 48 11.87 -42.55 15.40
C ASN A 48 11.21 -43.84 14.81
N PHE A 49 10.17 -44.37 15.47
CA PHE A 49 9.39 -45.53 15.03
C PHE A 49 7.91 -45.20 14.88
N ASN A 50 7.27 -45.88 13.95
CA ASN A 50 5.82 -45.89 13.85
C ASN A 50 5.22 -46.75 14.96
N THR A 51 4.77 -46.11 16.03
CA THR A 51 4.12 -46.77 17.19
C THR A 51 2.79 -47.45 16.86
N SER A 52 2.27 -47.24 15.64
CA SER A 52 1.07 -47.92 15.11
C SER A 52 1.38 -49.26 14.43
N ASP A 53 2.65 -49.56 14.16
CA ASP A 53 3.11 -50.82 13.55
C ASP A 53 3.74 -51.73 14.64
N PRO A 54 3.09 -52.84 15.03
CA PRO A 54 3.61 -53.76 16.04
C PRO A 54 5.01 -54.31 15.75
N SER A 55 5.38 -54.43 14.46
CA SER A 55 6.71 -54.92 14.06
C SER A 55 7.80 -53.86 14.20
N GLU A 56 7.46 -52.58 14.11
CA GLU A 56 8.36 -51.47 14.41
C GLU A 56 8.46 -51.21 15.91
N VAL A 57 7.38 -51.43 16.66
CA VAL A 57 7.41 -51.37 18.14
C VAL A 57 8.37 -52.43 18.69
N GLU A 58 8.32 -53.68 18.20
CA GLU A 58 9.24 -54.73 18.63
C GLU A 58 10.71 -54.42 18.26
N LYS A 59 10.96 -53.89 17.05
CA LYS A 59 12.30 -53.41 16.64
C LYS A 59 12.78 -52.22 17.45
N SER A 60 11.87 -51.36 17.92
CA SER A 60 12.19 -50.18 18.70
C SER A 60 12.79 -50.52 20.06
N TRP A 61 12.69 -51.76 20.53
CA TRP A 61 13.29 -52.28 21.76
C TRP A 61 14.52 -53.15 21.53
N ASN A 62 15.06 -53.23 20.30
CA ASN A 62 16.21 -54.07 20.00
C ASN A 62 17.49 -53.24 19.77
N LEU A 63 18.44 -53.28 20.72
CA LEU A 63 19.78 -52.67 20.62
C LEU A 63 20.42 -52.75 19.23
N GLY A 64 20.46 -53.93 18.61
CA GLY A 64 21.13 -54.16 17.33
C GLY A 64 20.52 -53.38 16.16
N VAL A 65 19.22 -53.06 16.24
CA VAL A 65 18.50 -52.24 15.24
C VAL A 65 18.57 -50.75 15.58
N ARG A 66 18.58 -50.40 16.88
CA ARG A 66 18.69 -49.02 17.38
C ARG A 66 20.00 -48.34 16.97
N PHE A 67 21.11 -49.07 16.91
CA PHE A 67 22.42 -48.49 16.54
C PHE A 67 22.82 -48.67 15.06
N GLU A 68 22.04 -49.43 14.26
CA GLU A 68 22.27 -49.61 12.80
C GLU A 68 21.35 -48.74 11.89
N ASN A 69 20.20 -48.22 12.37
CA ASN A 69 19.23 -47.39 11.61
C ASN A 69 19.20 -45.91 12.09
N PRO A 70 18.41 -44.95 11.55
CA PRO A 70 18.75 -43.53 11.32
C PRO A 70 18.72 -42.61 12.57
N TYR A 71 19.04 -43.14 13.75
CA TYR A 71 19.36 -42.39 14.99
C TYR A 71 20.61 -41.49 14.88
N LYS A 72 21.13 -41.35 13.65
CA LYS A 72 22.10 -40.34 13.24
C LYS A 72 21.45 -38.98 12.92
N ASN A 73 20.12 -38.90 12.91
CA ASN A 73 19.45 -37.66 12.56
C ASN A 73 19.66 -36.60 13.63
N VAL A 74 20.30 -35.49 13.22
CA VAL A 74 20.37 -34.26 13.98
C VAL A 74 19.09 -33.48 13.68
N TYR A 75 18.22 -33.31 14.69
CA TYR A 75 17.11 -32.39 14.55
C TYR A 75 17.64 -30.97 14.40
N LYS A 76 17.02 -30.16 13.54
CA LYS A 76 17.38 -28.77 13.34
C LYS A 76 16.24 -27.89 13.81
N ARG A 77 16.55 -26.86 14.59
CA ARG A 77 15.60 -25.82 14.99
C ARG A 77 16.06 -24.46 14.47
N PRO A 78 15.41 -23.95 13.41
CA PRO A 78 15.61 -22.59 12.95
C PRO A 78 15.22 -21.59 14.04
N ILE A 79 16.06 -20.58 14.25
CA ILE A 79 15.81 -19.42 15.11
C ILE A 79 16.10 -18.18 14.26
N TYR A 80 15.19 -17.20 14.31
CA TYR A 80 15.37 -15.92 13.64
C TYR A 80 16.46 -15.12 14.36
N ARG A 81 17.41 -14.57 13.61
CA ARG A 81 18.52 -13.80 14.19
C ARG A 81 18.01 -12.60 15.00
N ALA A 82 17.01 -11.90 14.48
CA ALA A 82 16.34 -10.80 15.17
C ALA A 82 15.79 -11.21 16.55
N ASP A 83 15.21 -12.41 16.67
CA ASP A 83 14.67 -12.90 17.94
C ASP A 83 15.79 -13.14 18.95
N ALA A 84 16.92 -13.71 18.52
CA ALA A 84 18.06 -13.99 19.39
C ALA A 84 18.83 -12.73 19.82
N GLU A 85 18.89 -11.71 18.97
CA GLU A 85 19.57 -10.42 19.21
C GLU A 85 18.69 -9.41 19.93
N TYR A 86 17.43 -9.76 20.18
CA TYR A 86 16.50 -8.91 20.89
C TYR A 86 16.85 -8.83 22.37
N ASP A 87 17.06 -7.60 22.84
CA ASP A 87 17.38 -7.26 24.22
C ASP A 87 16.35 -6.28 24.78
N ASN A 88 15.96 -6.49 26.04
CA ASN A 88 14.91 -5.71 26.68
C ASN A 88 15.22 -5.51 28.17
N GLU A 89 14.82 -4.36 28.73
CA GLU A 89 14.96 -4.12 30.18
C GLU A 89 14.25 -5.18 31.02
N ASP A 90 13.16 -5.75 30.50
CA ASP A 90 12.50 -6.94 31.05
C ASP A 90 12.99 -8.19 30.32
N GLU A 91 14.00 -8.86 30.90
CA GLU A 91 14.57 -10.13 30.41
C GLU A 91 13.50 -11.21 30.17
N SER A 92 12.32 -11.10 30.78
CA SER A 92 11.25 -12.06 30.57
C SER A 92 10.64 -12.01 29.16
N ARG A 93 10.87 -10.92 28.43
CA ARG A 93 10.41 -10.69 27.05
C ARG A 93 11.42 -11.13 25.99
N GLU A 94 12.65 -11.44 26.39
CA GLU A 94 13.70 -11.96 25.50
C GLU A 94 13.41 -13.39 25.04
N LEU A 95 14.17 -13.85 24.04
CA LEU A 95 14.08 -15.21 23.52
C LEU A 95 14.34 -16.26 24.63
N LYS A 96 13.39 -17.18 24.78
CA LYS A 96 13.48 -18.36 25.64
C LYS A 96 13.26 -19.61 24.80
N VAL A 97 14.18 -20.57 24.92
CA VAL A 97 14.06 -21.87 24.28
C VAL A 97 14.12 -22.97 25.33
N ALA A 98 13.04 -23.74 25.44
CA ALA A 98 12.92 -24.87 26.36
C ALA A 98 12.79 -26.17 25.57
N LEU A 99 13.58 -27.18 25.95
CA LEU A 99 13.55 -28.51 25.35
C LEU A 99 13.02 -29.51 26.35
N THR A 100 12.08 -30.34 25.93
CA THR A 100 11.56 -31.43 26.74
C THR A 100 11.97 -32.77 26.13
N TYR A 101 12.62 -33.61 26.92
CA TYR A 101 12.96 -34.99 26.57
C TYR A 101 12.02 -35.95 27.30
N LYS A 102 11.61 -37.02 26.63
CA LYS A 102 10.79 -38.10 27.16
C LYS A 102 11.63 -39.35 27.31
N ILE A 103 11.70 -39.86 28.53
CA ILE A 103 12.36 -41.13 28.84
C ILE A 103 11.29 -42.18 29.11
N THR A 104 11.18 -43.19 28.24
CA THR A 104 10.24 -44.29 28.36
C THR A 104 10.96 -45.52 28.92
N MET A 105 10.49 -46.03 30.06
CA MET A 105 10.95 -47.26 30.67
C MET A 105 9.99 -48.40 30.32
N ALA A 106 10.55 -49.55 29.95
CA ALA A 106 9.82 -50.75 29.59
C ALA A 106 10.24 -51.95 30.44
N ASN A 107 9.30 -52.87 30.63
CA ASN A 107 9.57 -54.18 31.22
C ASN A 107 9.12 -55.27 30.26
N GLN A 108 10.08 -55.91 29.59
CA GLN A 108 9.91 -56.99 28.62
C GLN A 108 9.82 -58.37 29.28
N SER A 109 10.06 -58.45 30.59
CA SER A 109 10.01 -59.72 31.33
C SER A 109 8.60 -60.14 31.72
N SER A 110 8.46 -61.40 32.12
CA SER A 110 7.26 -61.93 32.79
C SER A 110 7.29 -61.72 34.32
N LEU A 111 8.10 -60.80 34.83
CA LEU A 111 8.12 -60.41 36.24
C LEU A 111 7.59 -58.98 36.36
N THR A 112 7.08 -58.61 37.53
CA THR A 112 6.88 -57.20 37.87
C THR A 112 8.23 -56.61 38.29
N ALA A 113 8.56 -55.40 37.84
CA ALA A 113 9.79 -54.72 38.21
C ALA A 113 9.52 -53.25 38.57
N LYS A 114 10.24 -52.71 39.54
CA LYS A 114 10.24 -51.29 39.89
C LYS A 114 11.58 -50.70 39.48
N VAL A 115 11.56 -49.73 38.58
CA VAL A 115 12.72 -48.86 38.33
C VAL A 115 12.79 -47.90 39.51
N ASN A 116 13.85 -47.98 40.32
CA ASN A 116 13.96 -47.12 41.49
C ASN A 116 14.57 -45.76 41.11
N SER A 117 15.60 -45.79 40.26
CA SER A 117 16.32 -44.60 39.84
C SER A 117 16.89 -44.74 38.45
N LEU A 118 17.04 -43.60 37.77
CA LEU A 118 17.78 -43.48 36.52
C LEU A 118 18.69 -42.25 36.56
N VAL A 119 19.59 -42.17 35.59
CA VAL A 119 20.43 -41.00 35.35
C VAL A 119 20.19 -40.49 33.94
N ASP A 120 20.17 -39.17 33.77
CA ASP A 120 20.33 -38.52 32.47
C ASP A 120 21.64 -37.71 32.45
N TYR A 121 22.47 -37.95 31.44
CA TYR A 121 23.68 -37.21 31.13
C TYR A 121 23.36 -36.22 30.01
N PHE A 122 23.41 -34.93 30.30
CA PHE A 122 22.93 -33.87 29.42
C PHE A 122 23.99 -32.81 29.14
N ASP A 123 23.86 -32.11 28.02
CA ASP A 123 24.79 -31.06 27.59
C ASP A 123 24.95 -29.95 28.64
N SER A 124 26.19 -29.55 28.93
CA SER A 124 26.51 -28.56 29.97
C SER A 124 25.96 -27.16 29.69
N ARG A 125 25.51 -26.86 28.47
CA ARG A 125 24.84 -25.59 28.11
C ARG A 125 23.39 -25.51 28.61
N TYR A 126 22.80 -26.62 29.01
CA TYR A 126 21.44 -26.63 29.54
C TYR A 126 21.36 -26.23 31.01
N THR A 127 20.21 -25.65 31.37
CA THR A 127 19.78 -25.47 32.76
C THR A 127 18.54 -26.31 33.01
N VAL A 128 18.53 -27.12 34.09
CA VAL A 128 17.39 -27.97 34.42
C VAL A 128 16.22 -27.11 34.89
N LYS A 129 15.06 -27.25 34.24
CA LYS A 129 13.82 -26.57 34.60
C LYS A 129 12.89 -27.43 35.43
N GLY A 130 12.82 -28.73 35.13
CA GLY A 130 12.00 -29.65 35.90
C GLY A 130 12.01 -31.08 35.37
N VAL A 131 11.60 -32.01 36.23
CA VAL A 131 11.40 -33.43 35.91
C VAL A 131 10.05 -33.87 36.44
N GLY A 132 9.26 -34.60 35.65
CA GLY A 132 7.93 -35.06 36.06
C GLY A 132 7.41 -36.22 35.23
N THR A 133 6.16 -36.62 35.46
CA THR A 133 5.53 -37.77 34.77
C THR A 133 4.56 -37.37 33.65
N GLY A 134 4.45 -36.08 33.36
CA GLY A 134 3.66 -35.58 32.24
C GLY A 134 4.12 -34.21 31.77
N VAL A 135 3.57 -33.77 30.63
CA VAL A 135 3.77 -32.45 30.04
C VAL A 135 2.40 -31.89 29.69
N SER A 136 2.21 -30.59 29.95
CA SER A 136 1.01 -29.86 29.56
C SER A 136 0.97 -29.67 28.04
N GLU A 137 -0.10 -30.13 27.40
CA GLU A 137 -0.31 -29.91 25.96
C GLU A 137 -0.56 -28.43 25.61
N THR A 138 -0.93 -27.60 26.59
CA THR A 138 -1.28 -26.19 26.37
C THR A 138 -0.05 -25.27 26.35
N ASP A 139 0.88 -25.45 27.29
CA ASP A 139 1.99 -24.51 27.52
C ASP A 139 3.36 -25.19 27.63
N GLY A 140 3.39 -26.52 27.49
CA GLY A 140 4.60 -27.33 27.55
C GLY A 140 5.24 -27.46 28.92
N SER A 141 4.56 -27.06 30.00
CA SER A 141 5.08 -27.16 31.36
C SER A 141 5.12 -28.61 31.89
N ILE A 142 6.09 -28.91 32.76
CA ILE A 142 6.20 -30.22 33.43
C ILE A 142 5.06 -30.42 34.42
N LEU A 143 4.42 -31.59 34.37
CA LEU A 143 3.36 -32.03 35.28
C LEU A 143 3.87 -33.11 36.23
N ASN A 144 3.28 -33.17 37.42
CA ASN A 144 3.60 -34.15 38.47
C ASN A 144 5.11 -34.26 38.78
N PRO A 145 5.72 -33.20 39.35
CA PRO A 145 7.17 -33.18 39.55
C PRO A 145 7.68 -34.32 40.43
N ILE A 146 8.85 -34.85 40.10
CA ILE A 146 9.52 -35.92 40.87
C ILE A 146 10.90 -35.48 41.37
N PRO A 147 11.45 -36.10 42.44
CA PRO A 147 12.74 -35.72 43.00
C PRO A 147 13.90 -36.04 42.07
N TYR A 148 14.86 -35.10 41.97
CA TYR A 148 16.10 -35.27 41.23
C TYR A 148 17.27 -34.53 41.91
N THR A 149 18.50 -34.86 41.53
CA THR A 149 19.73 -34.19 41.97
C THR A 149 20.66 -33.95 40.78
N GLU A 150 21.04 -32.70 40.55
CA GLU A 150 22.01 -32.30 39.52
C GLU A 150 23.44 -32.34 40.08
N SER A 151 24.39 -32.78 39.26
CA SER A 151 25.83 -32.79 39.56
C SER A 151 26.67 -32.68 38.29
N GLU A 152 27.94 -32.29 38.44
CA GLU A 152 28.90 -32.23 37.33
C GLU A 152 29.35 -33.64 36.92
N TYR A 153 29.58 -33.88 35.62
CA TYR A 153 30.17 -35.11 35.10
C TYR A 153 31.51 -34.86 34.41
N ASN A 154 31.54 -33.95 33.42
CA ASN A 154 32.76 -33.43 32.79
C ASN A 154 32.48 -32.07 32.12
N ASP A 155 33.44 -31.49 31.41
CA ASP A 155 33.28 -30.16 30.78
C ASP A 155 32.16 -30.09 29.72
N THR A 156 31.76 -31.23 29.16
CA THR A 156 30.74 -31.32 28.09
C THR A 156 29.37 -31.73 28.61
N TYR A 157 29.31 -32.56 29.66
CA TYR A 157 28.07 -33.10 30.19
C TYR A 157 27.95 -32.88 31.70
N LYS A 158 26.72 -32.64 32.13
CA LYS A 158 26.27 -32.74 33.51
C LYS A 158 25.47 -34.02 33.71
N LYS A 159 25.16 -34.34 34.97
CA LYS A 159 24.46 -35.55 35.38
C LYS A 159 23.23 -35.19 36.23
N LEU A 160 22.08 -35.76 35.88
CA LEU A 160 20.82 -35.65 36.60
C LEU A 160 20.41 -37.03 37.16
N GLU A 161 20.48 -37.22 38.46
CA GLU A 161 20.01 -38.44 39.13
C GLU A 161 18.53 -38.28 39.51
N ILE A 162 17.67 -39.20 39.05
CA ILE A 162 16.21 -39.08 39.17
C ILE A 162 15.66 -40.27 39.97
N ASP A 163 14.89 -39.99 41.03
CA ASP A 163 14.12 -41.00 41.76
C ASP A 163 12.77 -41.21 41.06
N THR A 164 12.72 -42.20 40.16
CA THR A 164 11.51 -42.51 39.39
C THR A 164 10.51 -43.28 40.23
N SER A 165 10.99 -44.19 41.07
CA SER A 165 10.19 -45.10 41.88
C SER A 165 8.97 -45.71 41.15
N THR A 166 9.14 -46.08 39.88
CA THR A 166 8.05 -46.48 38.97
C THR A 166 7.89 -48.00 38.89
N LEU A 167 6.68 -48.49 39.16
CA LEU A 167 6.34 -49.92 39.08
C LEU A 167 5.82 -50.28 37.67
N LEU A 168 6.46 -51.24 37.02
CA LEU A 168 6.11 -51.79 35.72
C LEU A 168 5.64 -53.25 35.89
N GLY A 169 4.43 -53.54 35.44
CA GLY A 169 3.86 -54.88 35.45
C GLY A 169 4.57 -55.85 34.49
N GLU A 170 4.21 -57.12 34.58
CA GLU A 170 4.68 -58.17 33.66
C GLU A 170 4.20 -57.94 32.21
N THR A 171 4.98 -58.39 31.23
CA THR A 171 4.56 -58.44 29.82
C THR A 171 3.56 -59.57 29.60
N ALA A 172 2.42 -59.24 28.97
CA ALA A 172 1.39 -60.23 28.66
C ALA A 172 1.82 -61.14 27.48
N GLN A 173 2.05 -62.42 27.74
CA GLN A 173 2.39 -63.39 26.69
C GLN A 173 1.15 -63.95 25.96
N GLY A 174 1.20 -64.01 24.63
CA GLY A 174 0.26 -64.81 23.81
C GLY A 174 -0.82 -64.04 23.04
N THR A 175 -0.71 -62.71 22.93
CA THR A 175 -1.51 -61.90 21.99
C THR A 175 -0.78 -61.74 20.66
N THR A 176 -1.50 -61.37 19.57
CA THR A 176 -0.88 -61.08 18.26
C THR A 176 0.06 -59.87 18.25
N ALA A 177 0.17 -59.15 19.38
CA ALA A 177 1.21 -58.18 19.71
C ALA A 177 1.53 -58.39 21.20
N ASP A 178 2.74 -58.76 21.56
CA ASP A 178 3.17 -58.85 22.96
C ASP A 178 3.11 -57.43 23.57
N LYS A 179 2.32 -57.25 24.64
CA LYS A 179 2.14 -55.93 25.27
C LYS A 179 3.18 -55.73 26.36
N VAL A 180 4.25 -55.03 26.02
CA VAL A 180 5.28 -54.57 26.97
C VAL A 180 4.67 -53.50 27.90
N THR A 181 4.84 -53.65 29.22
CA THR A 181 4.38 -52.62 30.17
C THR A 181 5.36 -51.46 30.18
N GLN A 182 4.87 -50.23 29.99
CA GLN A 182 5.69 -49.04 29.84
C GLN A 182 5.23 -47.89 30.75
N SER A 183 6.16 -47.00 31.10
CA SER A 183 5.88 -45.73 31.75
C SER A 183 6.91 -44.69 31.31
N ALA A 184 6.54 -43.41 31.30
CA ALA A 184 7.43 -42.34 30.84
C ALA A 184 7.61 -41.26 31.91
N ILE A 185 8.80 -40.67 31.93
CA ILE A 185 9.08 -39.40 32.61
C ILE A 185 9.52 -38.36 31.57
N TYR A 186 9.47 -37.10 31.96
CA TYR A 186 9.85 -35.98 31.12
C TYR A 186 10.85 -35.09 31.86
N ILE A 187 11.91 -34.68 31.16
CA ILE A 187 12.91 -33.73 31.64
C ILE A 187 12.85 -32.50 30.77
N GLN A 188 12.70 -31.32 31.37
CA GLN A 188 12.73 -30.05 30.66
C GLN A 188 14.01 -29.28 30.99
N PHE A 189 14.67 -28.79 29.94
CA PHE A 189 15.85 -27.95 30.00
C PHE A 189 15.57 -26.59 29.36
N ASP A 190 16.11 -25.52 29.94
CA ASP A 190 16.20 -24.20 29.29
C ASP A 190 17.58 -24.01 28.66
N LEU A 191 17.61 -23.33 27.52
CA LEU A 191 18.83 -22.89 26.82
C LEU A 191 18.89 -21.36 26.85
N SER A 192 19.98 -20.80 27.38
CA SER A 192 20.13 -19.34 27.52
C SER A 192 20.31 -18.64 26.16
N ARG A 193 19.87 -17.38 26.07
CA ARG A 193 20.06 -16.51 24.89
C ARG A 193 21.54 -16.44 24.47
N GLU A 194 22.46 -16.32 25.42
CA GLU A 194 23.91 -16.32 25.15
C GLU A 194 24.37 -17.60 24.46
N ASN A 195 23.92 -18.77 24.93
CA ASN A 195 24.25 -20.04 24.29
C ASN A 195 23.64 -20.15 22.89
N ILE A 196 22.41 -19.65 22.69
CA ILE A 196 21.76 -19.59 21.38
C ILE A 196 22.57 -18.71 20.41
N LEU A 197 22.92 -17.49 20.81
CA LEU A 197 23.71 -16.57 19.99
C LEU A 197 25.07 -17.15 19.62
N ASN A 198 25.77 -17.77 20.57
CA ASN A 198 27.04 -18.45 20.30
C ASN A 198 26.86 -19.57 19.27
N MET A 199 25.79 -20.38 19.38
CA MET A 199 25.48 -21.43 18.41
C MET A 199 25.11 -20.88 17.02
N LEU A 200 24.37 -19.77 16.95
CA LEU A 200 24.05 -19.11 15.68
C LEU A 200 25.32 -18.54 15.01
N ASN A 201 26.21 -17.92 15.80
CA ASN A 201 27.48 -17.39 15.29
C ASN A 201 28.40 -18.51 14.77
N ASP A 202 28.47 -19.64 15.50
CA ASP A 202 29.19 -20.81 15.04
C ASP A 202 28.58 -21.36 13.74
N ALA A 203 27.24 -21.42 13.62
CA ALA A 203 26.55 -21.88 12.42
C ALA A 203 26.80 -20.99 11.19
N ASN A 204 26.90 -19.67 11.38
CA ASN A 204 27.10 -18.69 10.29
C ASN A 204 28.44 -18.88 9.56
N ILE A 205 29.47 -19.42 10.22
CA ILE A 205 30.81 -19.64 9.65
C ILE A 205 30.80 -20.74 8.55
N TYR A 206 29.75 -21.57 8.48
CA TYR A 206 29.69 -22.76 7.62
C TYR A 206 28.55 -22.73 6.60
N GLU A 207 28.02 -21.54 6.31
CA GLU A 207 26.83 -21.31 5.47
C GLU A 207 26.88 -22.00 4.08
N ASN A 208 28.08 -22.29 3.56
CA ASN A 208 28.32 -22.88 2.25
C ASN A 208 28.89 -24.33 2.29
N ASP A 209 28.97 -24.98 3.46
CA ASP A 209 29.54 -26.34 3.60
C ASP A 209 28.69 -27.20 4.54
N GLU A 210 27.75 -27.94 3.97
CA GLU A 210 26.78 -28.73 4.73
C GLU A 210 27.39 -29.85 5.58
N ASN A 211 28.53 -30.40 5.15
CA ASN A 211 29.23 -31.41 5.94
C ASN A 211 29.85 -30.79 7.21
N LYS A 212 30.03 -29.47 7.22
CA LYS A 212 30.52 -28.75 8.39
C LYS A 212 29.41 -28.17 9.25
N LEU A 213 28.18 -27.98 8.78
CA LEU A 213 27.04 -27.64 9.66
C LEU A 213 26.77 -28.76 10.71
N GLU A 214 27.12 -30.01 10.41
CA GLU A 214 27.10 -31.13 11.37
C GLU A 214 28.28 -31.13 12.37
N GLU A 215 29.41 -30.48 12.03
CA GLU A 215 30.61 -30.35 12.89
C GLU A 215 30.74 -28.95 13.54
N ALA A 216 29.97 -27.97 13.06
CA ALA A 216 29.95 -26.57 13.46
C ALA A 216 29.31 -26.40 14.82
N GLY A 217 30.07 -26.68 15.88
CA GLY A 217 29.71 -26.22 17.21
C GLY A 217 28.59 -27.03 17.89
N LYS A 218 28.84 -28.33 18.08
CA LYS A 218 28.33 -29.13 19.22
C LYS A 218 26.80 -29.27 19.25
N ASN A 219 26.25 -30.29 18.60
CA ASN A 219 24.83 -30.64 18.80
C ASN A 219 24.53 -30.82 20.29
N LEU A 220 23.36 -30.41 20.73
CA LEU A 220 22.90 -30.65 22.08
C LEU A 220 22.49 -32.12 22.22
N LYS A 221 23.04 -32.80 23.23
CA LYS A 221 22.91 -34.25 23.41
C LYS A 221 22.41 -34.60 24.81
N THR A 222 21.67 -35.70 24.89
CA THR A 222 21.25 -36.34 26.15
C THR A 222 21.40 -37.85 26.04
N THR A 223 21.72 -38.52 27.14
CA THR A 223 21.81 -39.98 27.25
C THR A 223 21.28 -40.39 28.61
N ALA A 224 20.35 -41.34 28.65
CA ALA A 224 19.75 -41.82 29.88
C ALA A 224 20.06 -43.30 30.12
N GLU A 225 20.15 -43.69 31.38
CA GLU A 225 20.47 -45.05 31.83
C GLU A 225 19.71 -45.38 33.12
N ILE A 226 19.16 -46.60 33.21
CA ILE A 226 18.62 -47.10 34.48
C ILE A 226 19.78 -47.41 35.43
N THR A 227 19.75 -46.82 36.64
CA THR A 227 20.83 -47.01 37.63
C THR A 227 20.49 -48.03 38.70
N SER A 228 19.20 -48.28 38.95
CA SER A 228 18.79 -49.37 39.85
C SER A 228 17.33 -49.80 39.65
N TYR A 229 17.08 -51.09 39.86
CA TYR A 229 15.74 -51.68 39.83
C TYR A 229 15.52 -52.71 40.95
N THR A 230 14.26 -53.05 41.17
CA THR A 230 13.82 -54.12 42.09
C THR A 230 12.83 -55.03 41.38
N SER A 231 13.03 -56.34 41.37
CA SER A 231 12.07 -57.31 40.80
C SER A 231 11.14 -57.92 41.86
N TYR A 232 9.93 -58.28 41.46
CA TYR A 232 8.88 -58.81 42.32
C TYR A 232 8.21 -60.05 41.74
N ALA A 233 7.72 -60.91 42.62
CA ALA A 233 6.99 -62.12 42.28
C ALA A 233 5.47 -61.89 42.15
N ASP A 234 4.98 -60.71 42.54
CA ASP A 234 3.58 -60.33 42.56
C ASP A 234 3.33 -59.05 41.75
N ALA A 235 2.10 -58.90 41.25
CA ALA A 235 1.69 -57.72 40.48
C ALA A 235 1.65 -56.43 41.32
N GLN A 236 1.54 -56.54 42.64
CA GLN A 236 1.45 -55.40 43.56
C GLN A 236 2.82 -54.84 43.98
N GLY A 237 3.93 -55.49 43.60
CA GLY A 237 5.28 -55.02 43.94
C GLY A 237 5.61 -55.15 45.43
N THR A 238 5.14 -56.20 46.11
CA THR A 238 5.33 -56.38 47.56
C THR A 238 6.20 -57.58 47.91
N VAL A 239 6.26 -58.59 47.05
CA VAL A 239 7.01 -59.82 47.27
C VAL A 239 8.31 -59.77 46.46
N LEU A 240 9.42 -59.49 47.14
CA LEU A 240 10.73 -59.40 46.51
C LEU A 240 11.09 -60.70 45.77
N TYR A 241 11.57 -60.53 44.54
CA TYR A 241 12.17 -61.58 43.74
C TYR A 241 13.60 -61.15 43.40
N ALA A 242 14.56 -62.08 43.45
CA ALA A 242 15.95 -61.79 43.08
C ALA A 242 16.17 -62.25 41.64
N ALA A 243 15.86 -61.37 40.68
CA ALA A 243 16.17 -61.54 39.27
C ALA A 243 17.28 -60.59 38.86
N VAL A 244 18.22 -61.11 38.07
CA VAL A 244 19.18 -60.29 37.32
C VAL A 244 18.52 -59.95 35.99
N ASP A 245 18.78 -58.76 35.49
CA ASP A 245 18.41 -58.35 34.14
C ASP A 245 19.05 -59.28 33.11
N THR A 246 18.42 -59.43 31.95
CA THR A 246 18.80 -60.46 30.97
C THR A 246 20.03 -60.05 30.17
N ASP A 247 20.11 -58.77 29.81
CA ASP A 247 21.11 -58.18 28.92
C ASP A 247 21.58 -56.79 29.35
N SER A 248 21.21 -56.33 30.55
CA SER A 248 21.65 -55.04 31.10
C SER A 248 22.37 -55.14 32.45
N VAL A 249 23.31 -54.23 32.69
CA VAL A 249 24.01 -54.03 33.96
C VAL A 249 23.85 -52.56 34.40
N PRO A 250 22.87 -52.27 35.27
CA PRO A 250 22.55 -50.90 35.66
C PRO A 250 23.75 -50.09 36.17
N GLY A 251 23.94 -48.90 35.61
CA GLY A 251 24.96 -47.93 36.02
C GLY A 251 26.37 -48.21 35.47
N ASN A 252 26.50 -48.97 34.39
CA ASN A 252 27.77 -49.26 33.72
C ASN A 252 28.06 -48.37 32.50
N ALA A 253 27.08 -47.60 32.01
CA ALA A 253 27.19 -46.85 30.77
C ALA A 253 28.18 -45.70 30.88
N ARG A 254 28.89 -45.44 29.77
CA ARG A 254 29.83 -44.35 29.63
C ARG A 254 29.43 -43.49 28.45
N VAL A 255 29.11 -42.23 28.72
CA VAL A 255 28.67 -41.26 27.70
C VAL A 255 29.63 -41.25 26.50
N GLU A 256 29.08 -41.38 25.29
CA GLU A 256 29.79 -41.48 23.99
C GLU A 256 30.62 -42.77 23.74
N ASP A 257 30.73 -43.69 24.71
CA ASP A 257 31.28 -45.03 24.48
C ASP A 257 30.15 -46.03 24.23
N TYR A 258 29.65 -46.04 22.99
CA TYR A 258 28.51 -46.89 22.59
C TYR A 258 28.75 -48.40 22.78
N SER A 259 30.00 -48.82 23.05
CA SER A 259 30.30 -50.23 23.36
C SER A 259 29.82 -50.65 24.76
N THR A 260 29.48 -49.69 25.63
CA THR A 260 28.93 -49.94 26.97
C THR A 260 27.41 -49.78 27.03
N TYR A 261 26.73 -49.55 25.90
CA TYR A 261 25.28 -49.30 25.91
C TYR A 261 24.55 -50.64 25.84
N GLU A 262 23.63 -50.85 26.79
CA GLU A 262 22.78 -52.03 26.95
C GLU A 262 21.30 -51.61 26.85
N ASP A 263 20.33 -52.52 27.05
CA ASP A 263 18.91 -52.23 26.77
C ASP A 263 18.35 -51.18 27.74
N ASP A 264 18.96 -51.06 28.91
CA ASP A 264 18.69 -50.06 29.93
C ASP A 264 19.27 -48.66 29.66
N THR A 265 19.93 -48.47 28.52
CA THR A 265 20.62 -47.23 28.12
C THR A 265 20.17 -46.77 26.74
N ASP A 266 19.85 -45.48 26.60
CA ASP A 266 19.54 -44.88 25.30
C ASP A 266 19.98 -43.42 25.19
N LYS A 267 20.21 -42.96 23.96
CA LYS A 267 20.48 -41.55 23.65
C LYS A 267 19.35 -40.95 22.82
N ALA A 268 18.98 -39.72 23.12
CA ALA A 268 18.06 -39.00 22.26
C ALA A 268 18.74 -38.54 20.96
N SER A 269 17.92 -38.30 19.93
CA SER A 269 18.34 -37.55 18.75
C SER A 269 18.92 -36.19 19.17
N SER A 270 20.07 -35.83 18.63
CA SER A 270 20.72 -34.57 19.00
C SER A 270 20.04 -33.38 18.31
N LEU A 271 20.07 -32.19 18.92
CA LEU A 271 19.51 -30.96 18.34
C LEU A 271 20.61 -29.97 17.94
N ALA A 272 20.50 -29.42 16.73
CA ALA A 272 21.25 -28.26 16.28
C ALA A 272 20.33 -27.02 16.18
N ILE A 273 20.81 -25.88 16.66
CA ILE A 273 20.18 -24.58 16.43
C ILE A 273 20.75 -24.01 15.12
N VAL A 274 19.89 -23.59 14.20
CA VAL A 274 20.28 -23.05 12.88
C VAL A 274 19.63 -21.69 12.64
N ILE A 275 20.19 -20.88 11.73
CA ILE A 275 19.67 -19.55 11.39
C ILE A 275 18.47 -19.69 10.43
N ALA A 276 17.34 -19.08 10.77
CA ALA A 276 16.19 -18.89 9.86
C ALA A 276 16.40 -17.68 8.94
N ASN A 277 15.66 -17.60 7.83
CA ASN A 277 15.62 -16.34 7.08
C ASN A 277 14.95 -15.26 7.92
N ALA A 278 15.42 -14.02 7.81
CA ALA A 278 14.74 -12.89 8.44
C ALA A 278 13.25 -12.86 8.03
N ARG A 279 12.36 -12.54 8.99
CA ARG A 279 10.96 -12.24 8.65
C ARG A 279 10.94 -11.03 7.74
N GLU A 280 10.17 -11.10 6.68
CA GLU A 280 10.18 -10.13 5.59
C GLU A 280 8.74 -9.80 5.18
N ILE A 281 8.46 -8.51 5.06
CA ILE A 281 7.23 -7.98 4.48
C ILE A 281 7.57 -7.12 3.26
N SER A 282 6.86 -7.31 2.15
CA SER A 282 7.16 -6.66 0.89
C SER A 282 5.91 -6.39 0.06
N GLY A 283 6.03 -5.42 -0.85
CA GLY A 283 4.98 -5.03 -1.79
C GLY A 283 5.49 -4.07 -2.85
N THR A 284 4.56 -3.61 -3.68
CA THR A 284 4.79 -2.66 -4.78
C THR A 284 3.84 -1.47 -4.62
N ILE A 285 4.36 -0.28 -4.88
CA ILE A 285 3.57 0.95 -4.97
C ILE A 285 3.30 1.21 -6.46
N PHE A 286 2.05 1.44 -6.81
CA PHE A 286 1.61 1.60 -8.19
C PHE A 286 0.67 2.78 -8.39
N GLU A 287 0.64 3.31 -9.62
CA GLU A 287 -0.46 4.14 -10.10
C GLU A 287 -1.55 3.20 -10.59
N ASP A 288 -2.77 3.37 -10.08
CA ASP A 288 -3.97 2.68 -10.54
C ASP A 288 -4.65 3.51 -11.63
N LEU A 289 -4.80 2.95 -12.81
CA LEU A 289 -5.39 3.58 -13.97
C LEU A 289 -6.93 3.63 -13.89
N GLU A 290 -7.49 4.69 -14.47
CA GLU A 290 -8.92 4.91 -14.50
C GLU A 290 -9.65 3.85 -15.36
N ASP A 291 -10.71 3.26 -14.79
CA ASP A 291 -11.64 2.40 -15.52
C ASP A 291 -12.35 3.22 -16.62
N GLN A 292 -11.98 2.95 -17.87
CA GLN A 292 -12.51 3.64 -19.04
C GLN A 292 -14.02 3.47 -19.21
N ASN A 293 -14.60 2.36 -18.77
CA ASN A 293 -16.03 2.16 -18.82
C ASN A 293 -16.76 3.04 -17.79
N LEU A 294 -16.22 3.20 -16.57
CA LEU A 294 -16.76 4.16 -15.60
C LEU A 294 -16.63 5.59 -16.10
N LYS A 295 -15.49 5.95 -16.69
CA LYS A 295 -15.28 7.26 -17.31
C LYS A 295 -16.32 7.55 -18.39
N ASP A 296 -16.42 6.70 -19.40
CA ASP A 296 -17.24 6.93 -20.59
C ASP A 296 -18.74 6.86 -20.32
N THR A 297 -19.17 5.99 -19.39
CA THR A 297 -20.60 5.73 -19.14
C THR A 297 -21.16 6.46 -17.93
N LYS A 298 -20.31 6.89 -16.99
CA LYS A 298 -20.73 7.49 -15.73
C LYS A 298 -20.04 8.82 -15.40
N ASN A 299 -19.06 9.26 -16.21
CA ASN A 299 -18.19 10.40 -15.93
C ASN A 299 -17.41 10.27 -14.61
N ILE A 300 -17.08 9.04 -14.20
CA ILE A 300 -16.39 8.76 -12.92
C ILE A 300 -14.94 8.40 -13.20
N SER A 301 -14.02 9.06 -12.50
CA SER A 301 -12.59 8.71 -12.50
C SER A 301 -12.23 7.87 -11.29
N GLN A 302 -12.25 6.55 -11.47
CA GLN A 302 -11.96 5.56 -10.44
C GLN A 302 -11.25 4.36 -11.08
N GLY A 303 -10.25 3.80 -10.38
CA GLY A 303 -9.61 2.55 -10.74
C GLY A 303 -10.28 1.35 -10.07
N ASP A 304 -9.64 0.19 -10.19
CA ASP A 304 -10.14 -1.06 -9.62
C ASP A 304 -9.43 -1.49 -8.32
N GLY A 305 -8.44 -0.71 -7.89
CA GLY A 305 -7.66 -0.95 -6.68
C GLY A 305 -6.67 -2.11 -6.80
N SER A 306 -6.50 -2.67 -8.00
CA SER A 306 -5.67 -3.84 -8.28
C SER A 306 -4.40 -3.48 -9.03
N TYR A 307 -3.32 -4.22 -8.77
CA TYR A 307 -2.06 -4.04 -9.49
C TYR A 307 -1.93 -5.08 -10.60
N ASP A 308 -1.86 -4.60 -11.84
CA ASP A 308 -1.50 -5.39 -13.02
C ASP A 308 -0.18 -4.88 -13.61
N ALA A 309 0.87 -5.71 -13.52
CA ALA A 309 2.21 -5.36 -13.98
C ALA A 309 2.31 -5.15 -15.51
N GLU A 310 1.30 -5.54 -16.29
CA GLU A 310 1.27 -5.32 -17.75
C GLU A 310 0.61 -3.99 -18.14
N THR A 311 -0.18 -3.37 -17.25
CA THR A 311 -0.93 -2.13 -17.55
C THR A 311 -0.55 -0.97 -16.65
N GLU A 312 -0.28 -1.22 -15.37
CA GLU A 312 -0.08 -0.20 -14.34
C GLU A 312 1.38 0.26 -14.26
N ASN A 313 1.56 1.53 -13.89
CA ASN A 313 2.88 2.08 -13.62
C ASN A 313 3.28 1.85 -12.16
N THR A 314 4.57 1.71 -11.89
CA THR A 314 5.11 1.66 -10.53
C THR A 314 5.63 3.01 -10.08
N ILE A 315 5.56 3.28 -8.77
CA ILE A 315 5.95 4.55 -8.18
C ILE A 315 7.11 4.32 -7.23
N GLY A 316 8.32 4.58 -7.74
CA GLY A 316 9.47 4.84 -6.89
C GLY A 316 9.23 6.10 -6.09
N GLY A 317 9.71 6.16 -4.86
CA GLY A 317 9.62 7.38 -4.09
C GLY A 317 9.02 7.41 -2.72
N VAL A 318 8.22 6.41 -2.43
CA VAL A 318 7.36 6.44 -1.27
C VAL A 318 8.17 5.95 -0.08
N LYS A 319 8.10 6.69 1.03
CA LYS A 319 8.70 6.26 2.29
C LYS A 319 7.77 5.21 2.90
N VAL A 320 8.30 4.02 3.20
CA VAL A 320 7.54 2.92 3.81
C VAL A 320 8.10 2.58 5.18
N GLU A 321 7.23 2.58 6.19
CA GLU A 321 7.59 2.30 7.58
C GLU A 321 6.72 1.18 8.13
N LEU A 322 7.34 0.21 8.81
CA LEU A 322 6.62 -0.70 9.70
C LEU A 322 6.48 0.00 11.06
N VAL A 323 5.25 0.28 11.47
CA VAL A 323 4.95 1.01 12.71
C VAL A 323 4.22 0.13 13.70
N LYS A 324 4.38 0.42 14.99
CA LYS A 324 3.62 -0.25 16.05
C LYS A 324 2.19 0.26 16.11
N VAL A 325 1.32 -0.57 16.69
CA VAL A 325 -0.07 -0.20 17.00
C VAL A 325 -0.29 -0.09 18.51
N ASP A 326 -1.29 0.70 18.91
CA ASP A 326 -1.71 0.81 20.30
C ASP A 326 -2.48 -0.44 20.79
N ALA A 327 -2.89 -0.44 22.06
CA ALA A 327 -3.63 -1.57 22.65
C ALA A 327 -5.01 -1.83 21.99
N ASN A 328 -5.56 -0.85 21.27
CA ASN A 328 -6.83 -0.96 20.54
C ASN A 328 -6.62 -1.34 19.07
N GLY A 329 -5.36 -1.43 18.60
CA GLY A 329 -5.03 -1.72 17.20
C GLY A 329 -4.92 -0.47 16.32
N ASN A 330 -4.94 0.73 16.89
CA ASN A 330 -4.76 1.95 16.10
C ASN A 330 -3.29 2.15 15.73
N VAL A 331 -3.04 2.61 14.51
CA VAL A 331 -1.70 2.92 13.99
C VAL A 331 -1.08 4.06 14.80
N THR A 332 0.23 3.98 15.07
CA THR A 332 1.00 5.01 15.78
C THR A 332 2.15 5.53 14.93
N ASP A 333 2.80 6.60 15.39
CA ASP A 333 4.04 7.10 14.79
C ASP A 333 5.31 6.40 15.29
N GLU A 334 5.19 5.40 16.16
CA GLU A 334 6.34 4.66 16.67
C GLU A 334 6.81 3.63 15.63
N VAL A 335 7.89 3.96 14.94
CA VAL A 335 8.55 3.06 13.99
C VAL A 335 9.10 1.84 14.72
N ALA A 336 8.83 0.66 14.18
CA ALA A 336 9.36 -0.59 14.70
C ALA A 336 10.89 -0.65 14.53
N LYS A 337 11.54 -1.56 15.26
CA LYS A 337 12.97 -1.85 15.07
C LYS A 337 13.12 -3.14 14.28
N VAL A 338 14.11 -3.17 13.39
CA VAL A 338 14.54 -4.38 12.67
C VAL A 338 16.00 -4.66 12.93
N TYR A 339 16.36 -5.93 12.98
CA TYR A 339 17.76 -6.34 13.07
C TYR A 339 18.34 -6.52 11.66
N ASN A 340 19.25 -5.63 11.27
CA ASN A 340 19.96 -5.69 10.00
C ASN A 340 21.31 -6.38 10.20
N GLU A 341 21.43 -7.62 9.71
CA GLU A 341 22.65 -8.43 9.79
C GLU A 341 23.84 -7.86 9.00
N GLN A 342 23.64 -6.85 8.15
CA GLN A 342 24.68 -6.21 7.35
C GLN A 342 25.03 -4.80 7.83
N ALA A 343 24.27 -4.24 8.77
CA ALA A 343 24.55 -2.91 9.32
C ALA A 343 25.87 -2.92 10.08
N VAL A 344 26.68 -1.87 9.90
CA VAL A 344 27.99 -1.73 10.56
C VAL A 344 27.85 -0.75 11.71
N ASN A 345 28.14 -1.20 12.93
CA ASN A 345 28.17 -0.35 14.12
C ASN A 345 29.40 0.57 14.12
N ASP A 346 29.36 1.62 14.95
CA ASP A 346 30.46 2.60 15.12
C ASP A 346 31.80 1.94 15.51
N ASP A 347 31.76 0.79 16.18
CA ASP A 347 32.95 0.03 16.58
C ASP A 347 33.47 -0.93 15.50
N GLY A 348 32.83 -0.96 14.33
CA GLY A 348 33.16 -1.82 13.20
C GLY A 348 32.60 -3.25 13.29
N SER A 349 31.81 -3.58 14.32
CA SER A 349 31.04 -4.82 14.35
C SER A 349 29.89 -4.80 13.34
N ILE A 350 29.50 -5.99 12.87
CA ILE A 350 28.41 -6.17 11.89
C ILE A 350 27.18 -6.71 12.63
N GLY A 351 25.99 -6.21 12.28
CA GLY A 351 24.72 -6.53 12.90
C GLY A 351 24.26 -5.42 13.84
N ALA A 352 23.15 -4.75 13.49
CA ALA A 352 22.62 -3.67 14.31
C ALA A 352 21.09 -3.56 14.23
N TRP A 353 20.48 -3.06 15.31
CA TRP A 353 19.07 -2.66 15.31
C TRP A 353 18.91 -1.29 14.65
N THR A 354 18.12 -1.23 13.57
CA THR A 354 17.78 0.00 12.85
C THR A 354 16.28 0.27 12.93
N ASP A 355 15.85 1.48 12.56
CA ASP A 355 14.44 1.74 12.34
C ASP A 355 13.94 0.90 11.16
N ALA A 356 12.70 0.42 11.25
CA ALA A 356 12.01 -0.30 10.20
C ALA A 356 11.47 0.65 9.12
N ASN A 357 12.29 1.60 8.72
CA ASN A 357 12.08 2.44 7.55
C ASN A 357 12.88 1.79 6.42
N VAL A 358 12.23 1.33 5.35
CA VAL A 358 12.95 0.79 4.20
C VAL A 358 13.90 1.90 3.74
N GLU A 359 15.22 1.70 3.84
CA GLU A 359 16.21 2.79 3.85
C GLU A 359 15.97 3.82 2.71
N ALA A 360 15.36 4.94 3.14
CA ALA A 360 14.90 6.15 2.46
C ALA A 360 13.67 6.11 1.53
N VAL A 361 13.48 5.14 0.63
CA VAL A 361 12.52 5.29 -0.50
C VAL A 361 12.23 3.90 -1.15
N THR A 362 11.03 3.64 -1.67
CA THR A 362 10.84 2.57 -2.68
C THR A 362 11.88 2.67 -3.80
N ASP A 363 12.30 1.53 -4.37
CA ASP A 363 13.27 1.55 -5.47
C ASP A 363 12.71 2.26 -6.72
N SER A 364 13.51 2.42 -7.77
CA SER A 364 13.03 3.06 -9.01
C SER A 364 11.82 2.39 -9.64
N ASP A 365 11.56 1.14 -9.27
CA ASP A 365 10.52 0.27 -9.80
C ASP A 365 9.37 0.11 -8.78
N GLY A 366 9.33 0.98 -7.76
CA GLY A 366 8.26 1.06 -6.76
C GLY A 366 8.19 -0.11 -5.78
N ASN A 367 9.22 -0.97 -5.69
CA ASN A 367 9.23 -2.11 -4.78
C ASN A 367 9.85 -1.76 -3.42
N TYR A 368 9.41 -2.45 -2.37
CA TYR A 368 10.00 -2.34 -1.04
C TYR A 368 10.01 -3.68 -0.29
N ALA A 369 10.92 -3.81 0.67
CA ALA A 369 10.96 -4.91 1.62
C ALA A 369 11.48 -4.45 2.99
N ILE A 370 10.81 -4.86 4.07
CA ILE A 370 11.23 -4.66 5.45
C ILE A 370 11.53 -6.02 6.05
N SER A 371 12.78 -6.25 6.44
CA SER A 371 13.24 -7.55 6.95
C SER A 371 13.90 -7.43 8.31
N GLY A 372 13.71 -8.44 9.16
CA GLY A 372 14.37 -8.54 10.47
C GLY A 372 13.54 -8.06 11.65
N PHE A 373 12.21 -8.00 11.52
CA PHE A 373 11.31 -7.69 12.65
C PHE A 373 10.99 -8.94 13.49
N ILE A 374 10.69 -8.70 14.77
CA ILE A 374 10.28 -9.71 15.76
C ILE A 374 8.75 -9.87 15.79
N PRO A 375 8.20 -10.96 16.35
CA PRO A 375 6.76 -11.13 16.54
C PRO A 375 6.13 -9.95 17.27
N GLY A 376 4.91 -9.58 16.88
CA GLY A 376 4.30 -8.35 17.35
C GLY A 376 3.09 -7.91 16.53
N LYS A 377 2.57 -6.74 16.89
CA LYS A 377 1.43 -6.10 16.21
C LYS A 377 1.91 -4.84 15.52
N TYR A 378 1.65 -4.74 14.22
CA TYR A 378 2.20 -3.69 13.36
C TYR A 378 1.21 -3.24 12.30
N ALA A 379 1.49 -2.13 11.65
CA ALA A 379 0.87 -1.71 10.40
C ALA A 379 1.96 -1.16 9.46
N LEU A 380 1.68 -1.09 8.16
CA LEU A 380 2.52 -0.36 7.21
C LEU A 380 2.00 1.06 7.09
N LYS A 381 2.91 2.04 7.13
CA LYS A 381 2.66 3.46 6.89
C LYS A 381 3.46 3.91 5.66
N TYR A 382 2.75 4.48 4.69
CA TYR A 382 3.30 5.04 3.46
C TYR A 382 3.25 6.56 3.57
N THR A 383 4.37 7.25 3.36
CA THR A 383 4.41 8.71 3.22
C THR A 383 4.74 9.06 1.78
N TRP A 384 3.85 9.79 1.13
CA TRP A 384 3.91 10.14 -0.29
C TRP A 384 3.33 11.54 -0.50
N GLY A 385 3.33 12.06 -1.73
CA GLY A 385 2.60 13.30 -2.02
C GLY A 385 3.44 14.57 -2.12
N ASP A 386 4.75 14.49 -1.86
CA ASP A 386 5.69 15.61 -1.96
C ASP A 386 6.12 15.91 -3.41
N GLY A 387 5.57 15.23 -4.42
CA GLY A 387 5.93 15.46 -5.82
C GLY A 387 7.39 15.17 -6.18
N SER A 388 8.16 14.52 -5.30
CA SER A 388 9.56 14.17 -5.58
C SER A 388 9.71 13.10 -6.67
N TYR A 389 8.60 12.46 -7.07
CA TYR A 389 8.56 11.41 -8.08
C TYR A 389 7.56 11.70 -9.18
N LYS A 390 7.95 11.27 -10.38
CA LYS A 390 7.20 11.48 -11.62
C LYS A 390 6.54 10.18 -12.02
N ILE A 391 5.23 10.24 -12.17
CA ILE A 391 4.45 9.13 -12.68
C ILE A 391 4.40 9.27 -14.20
N VAL A 392 4.68 8.17 -14.91
CA VAL A 392 4.83 8.14 -16.36
C VAL A 392 3.57 7.55 -16.98
N ASP A 393 2.64 8.38 -17.45
CA ASP A 393 1.41 7.88 -18.07
C ASP A 393 1.68 6.98 -19.29
N GLY A 394 1.17 5.75 -19.21
CA GLY A 394 1.22 4.75 -20.26
C GLY A 394 0.46 5.23 -21.48
N VAL A 395 1.20 5.71 -22.49
CA VAL A 395 0.72 6.30 -23.76
C VAL A 395 0.40 7.81 -23.70
N LYS A 396 1.36 8.64 -23.26
CA LYS A 396 1.85 9.89 -23.92
C LYS A 396 2.37 10.92 -22.90
N GLY A 397 3.69 10.99 -22.75
CA GLY A 397 4.40 12.28 -22.82
C GLY A 397 4.43 13.25 -21.63
N ASP A 398 3.57 13.12 -20.62
CA ASP A 398 3.57 14.08 -19.50
C ASP A 398 3.99 13.41 -18.18
N ASN A 399 5.07 13.94 -17.59
CA ASN A 399 5.52 13.53 -16.26
C ASN A 399 4.73 14.34 -15.21
N TYR A 400 3.82 13.71 -14.49
CA TYR A 400 3.13 14.37 -13.38
C TYR A 400 3.87 14.12 -12.07
N GLU A 401 4.04 15.18 -11.28
CA GLU A 401 4.52 15.07 -9.90
C GLU A 401 3.40 14.45 -9.05
N SER A 402 3.72 13.42 -8.26
CA SER A 402 2.78 12.72 -7.38
C SER A 402 2.37 13.58 -6.19
N MET A 403 1.63 14.65 -6.45
CA MET A 403 1.21 15.65 -5.46
C MET A 403 -0.17 15.33 -4.90
N VAL A 404 -0.36 15.54 -3.60
CA VAL A 404 -1.61 15.20 -2.88
C VAL A 404 -2.86 15.90 -3.42
N GLU A 405 -2.72 17.04 -4.09
CA GLU A 405 -3.81 17.77 -4.75
C GLU A 405 -4.27 17.09 -6.06
N ASN A 406 -3.39 16.32 -6.70
CA ASN A 406 -3.62 15.64 -7.98
C ASN A 406 -3.86 14.15 -7.82
N TYR A 407 -3.37 13.54 -6.74
CA TYR A 407 -3.47 12.10 -6.48
C TYR A 407 -4.12 11.82 -5.11
N LYS A 408 -4.69 10.62 -4.98
CA LYS A 408 -5.21 10.03 -3.73
C LYS A 408 -4.84 8.55 -3.67
N ALA A 409 -4.89 7.92 -2.49
CA ALA A 409 -4.92 6.45 -2.44
C ALA A 409 -6.03 5.92 -3.35
N THR A 410 -5.74 4.82 -4.05
CA THR A 410 -6.79 4.14 -4.82
C THR A 410 -7.85 3.58 -3.88
N VAL A 411 -9.04 3.35 -4.44
CA VAL A 411 -10.17 2.80 -3.72
C VAL A 411 -9.88 1.38 -3.25
N ILE A 412 -10.41 1.01 -2.09
CA ILE A 412 -10.46 -0.36 -1.62
C ILE A 412 -11.92 -0.77 -1.55
N ASP A 413 -12.26 -1.96 -2.03
CA ASP A 413 -13.63 -2.48 -1.93
C ASP A 413 -14.12 -2.45 -0.46
N TYR A 414 -15.34 -1.96 -0.25
CA TYR A 414 -15.90 -1.77 1.09
C TYR A 414 -15.98 -3.08 1.90
N ASP A 415 -16.38 -4.19 1.27
CA ASP A 415 -16.48 -5.48 1.98
C ASP A 415 -15.07 -6.01 2.32
N LYS A 416 -14.12 -5.87 1.39
CA LYS A 416 -12.70 -6.21 1.62
C LYS A 416 -12.11 -5.42 2.79
N SER A 417 -12.26 -4.09 2.80
CA SER A 417 -11.71 -3.25 3.88
C SER A 417 -12.25 -3.66 5.25
N ASN A 418 -13.56 -3.97 5.33
CA ASN A 418 -14.16 -4.48 6.55
C ASN A 418 -13.61 -5.86 6.97
N GLU A 419 -13.35 -6.76 6.02
CA GLU A 419 -12.74 -8.06 6.31
C GLU A 419 -11.32 -7.89 6.88
N GLU A 420 -10.48 -7.11 6.20
CA GLU A 420 -9.08 -6.90 6.60
C GLU A 420 -8.98 -6.20 7.97
N SER A 421 -9.82 -5.20 8.22
CA SER A 421 -9.89 -4.50 9.50
C SER A 421 -10.30 -5.38 10.68
N ASN A 422 -11.03 -6.47 10.42
CA ASN A 422 -11.47 -7.42 11.44
C ASN A 422 -10.62 -8.70 11.51
N ASN A 423 -9.56 -8.80 10.70
CA ASN A 423 -8.71 -9.98 10.61
C ASN A 423 -7.23 -9.58 10.68
N SER A 424 -6.61 -9.66 11.87
CA SER A 424 -5.18 -9.36 12.06
C SER A 424 -4.21 -10.26 11.28
N LYS A 425 -4.72 -11.30 10.60
CA LYS A 425 -3.97 -12.23 9.76
C LYS A 425 -4.36 -12.11 8.27
N PHE A 426 -5.01 -11.03 7.84
CA PHE A 426 -5.45 -10.83 6.45
C PHE A 426 -4.30 -10.94 5.43
N TYR A 427 -3.08 -10.55 5.84
CA TYR A 427 -1.87 -10.68 5.03
C TYR A 427 -1.60 -12.11 4.55
N ARG A 428 -2.14 -13.14 5.22
CA ARG A 428 -2.04 -14.53 4.76
C ARG A 428 -2.81 -14.76 3.46
N ASN A 429 -3.99 -14.16 3.34
CA ASN A 429 -4.81 -14.23 2.13
C ASN A 429 -4.16 -13.44 0.99
N ALA A 430 -3.62 -12.25 1.27
CA ALA A 430 -2.93 -11.42 0.28
C ALA A 430 -1.72 -12.14 -0.34
N ASN A 431 -0.96 -12.87 0.49
CA ASN A 431 0.22 -13.62 0.06
C ASN A 431 -0.11 -14.84 -0.83
N GLU A 432 -1.30 -15.43 -0.66
CA GLU A 432 -1.77 -16.58 -1.45
C GLU A 432 -2.56 -16.17 -2.71
N SER A 433 -2.99 -14.91 -2.79
CA SER A 433 -3.80 -14.40 -3.88
C SER A 433 -3.00 -14.22 -5.17
N GLU A 434 -3.57 -14.65 -6.30
CA GLU A 434 -3.07 -14.31 -7.64
C GLU A 434 -3.39 -12.85 -8.02
N VAL A 435 -4.41 -12.26 -7.39
CA VAL A 435 -4.81 -10.86 -7.60
C VAL A 435 -4.17 -10.00 -6.52
N ARG A 436 -3.34 -9.05 -6.95
CA ARG A 436 -2.65 -8.07 -6.11
C ARG A 436 -3.50 -6.82 -6.00
N THR A 437 -3.69 -6.29 -4.80
CA THR A 437 -4.60 -5.16 -4.55
C THR A 437 -4.05 -4.23 -3.49
N SER A 438 -4.45 -2.96 -3.52
CA SER A 438 -4.07 -2.00 -2.48
C SER A 438 -4.64 -2.41 -1.12
N HIS A 439 -3.85 -2.21 -0.06
CA HIS A 439 -4.21 -2.51 1.33
C HIS A 439 -4.20 -1.29 2.25
N ALA A 440 -3.78 -0.12 1.76
CA ALA A 440 -3.64 1.09 2.58
C ALA A 440 -4.60 2.19 2.16
N MET A 441 -5.08 2.93 3.18
CA MET A 441 -5.98 4.07 3.02
C MET A 441 -5.35 5.34 3.54
N ASP A 442 -5.64 6.46 2.90
CA ASP A 442 -5.18 7.78 3.35
C ASP A 442 -5.69 8.17 4.73
N ASP A 443 -4.91 8.99 5.42
CA ASP A 443 -5.33 9.72 6.60
C ASP A 443 -6.39 10.77 6.22
N ILE A 444 -7.62 10.52 6.66
CA ILE A 444 -8.79 11.32 6.26
C ILE A 444 -8.77 12.73 6.86
N ASP A 445 -8.18 12.91 8.04
CA ASP A 445 -8.07 14.24 8.65
C ASP A 445 -7.10 15.11 7.85
N THR A 446 -5.95 14.57 7.44
CA THR A 446 -5.00 15.21 6.53
C THR A 446 -5.66 15.52 5.19
N ARG A 447 -6.46 14.59 4.64
CA ARG A 447 -7.20 14.84 3.39
C ARG A 447 -8.20 16.00 3.54
N LYS A 448 -8.93 16.08 4.66
CA LYS A 448 -9.85 17.18 4.94
C LYS A 448 -9.12 18.52 4.99
N GLU A 449 -7.93 18.57 5.58
CA GLU A 449 -7.09 19.78 5.59
C GLU A 449 -6.65 20.20 4.18
N VAL A 450 -6.21 19.24 3.35
CA VAL A 450 -5.85 19.49 1.95
C VAL A 450 -7.05 20.03 1.16
N ASP A 451 -8.21 19.41 1.30
CA ASP A 451 -9.42 19.79 0.56
C ASP A 451 -10.00 21.14 1.03
N GLU A 452 -9.93 21.47 2.32
CA GLU A 452 -10.30 22.79 2.83
C GLU A 452 -9.34 23.89 2.32
N ALA A 453 -8.04 23.59 2.17
CA ALA A 453 -7.10 24.53 1.56
C ALA A 453 -7.40 24.78 0.08
N LEU A 454 -7.99 23.81 -0.62
CA LEU A 454 -8.38 23.87 -2.04
C LEU A 454 -9.77 24.47 -2.28
N LYS A 455 -10.49 24.88 -1.23
CA LYS A 455 -11.91 25.26 -1.30
C LYS A 455 -12.17 26.52 -2.08
N ASN A 456 -11.30 27.53 -1.94
CA ASN A 456 -11.37 28.80 -2.64
C ASN A 456 -10.19 28.92 -3.59
N TYR A 457 -10.35 28.39 -4.80
CA TYR A 457 -9.28 28.32 -5.78
C TYR A 457 -9.17 29.66 -6.53
N ASN A 458 -8.04 30.35 -6.36
CA ASN A 458 -7.72 31.64 -6.95
C ASN A 458 -6.23 31.71 -7.32
N TYR A 459 -5.79 32.84 -7.89
CA TYR A 459 -4.40 33.05 -8.28
C TYR A 459 -3.39 32.89 -7.13
N GLU A 460 -3.68 33.47 -5.96
CA GLU A 460 -2.76 33.43 -4.81
C GLU A 460 -2.50 32.00 -4.34
N TYR A 461 -3.53 31.14 -4.33
CA TYR A 461 -3.38 29.72 -4.01
C TYR A 461 -2.39 29.03 -4.97
N ASP A 462 -2.54 29.23 -6.29
CA ASP A 462 -1.72 28.53 -7.29
C ASP A 462 -0.24 28.98 -7.24
N GLN A 463 0.03 30.25 -6.89
CA GLN A 463 1.40 30.77 -6.75
C GLN A 463 2.07 30.43 -5.41
N ASN A 464 1.33 30.54 -4.29
CA ASN A 464 1.88 30.31 -2.95
C ASN A 464 2.01 28.83 -2.58
N LYS A 465 1.78 27.93 -3.54
CA LYS A 465 2.00 26.49 -3.43
C LYS A 465 3.35 26.13 -2.78
N ASN A 466 4.37 26.96 -2.97
CA ASN A 466 5.73 26.74 -2.45
C ASN A 466 6.16 27.71 -1.32
N GLU A 467 5.45 28.82 -1.07
CA GLU A 467 5.92 29.87 -0.14
C GLU A 467 5.44 29.72 1.32
N ALA A 468 4.61 28.72 1.63
CA ALA A 468 4.03 28.53 2.98
C ALA A 468 4.25 27.15 3.62
N GLY A 469 5.12 26.28 3.09
CA GLY A 469 5.25 24.92 3.63
C GLY A 469 3.97 24.08 3.47
N THR A 470 3.14 24.42 2.48
CA THR A 470 1.86 23.79 2.10
C THR A 470 2.02 22.50 1.31
N GLN A 471 3.24 21.96 1.22
CA GLN A 471 3.47 20.60 0.75
C GLN A 471 3.04 19.64 1.86
N LEU A 472 1.74 19.36 1.89
CA LEU A 472 1.19 18.34 2.78
C LEU A 472 1.54 16.99 2.16
N GLU A 473 2.52 16.31 2.73
CA GLU A 473 2.67 14.87 2.51
C GLU A 473 1.38 14.18 2.96
N MET A 474 0.97 13.14 2.25
CA MET A 474 -0.10 12.25 2.68
C MET A 474 0.51 11.04 3.38
N THR A 475 -0.15 10.59 4.43
CA THR A 475 0.12 9.27 5.00
C THR A 475 -1.01 8.32 4.68
N SER A 476 -0.66 7.09 4.30
CA SER A 476 -1.64 6.03 4.09
C SER A 476 -1.24 4.80 4.91
N THR A 477 -2.20 4.10 5.49
CA THR A 477 -1.90 2.99 6.42
C THR A 477 -2.72 1.74 6.12
N THR A 478 -2.10 0.58 6.29
CA THR A 478 -2.82 -0.70 6.29
C THR A 478 -3.56 -0.92 7.61
N PRO A 479 -4.55 -1.83 7.66
CA PRO A 479 -5.04 -2.37 8.92
C PRO A 479 -3.93 -3.03 9.75
N MET A 480 -4.21 -3.23 11.05
CA MET A 480 -3.31 -3.93 11.96
C MET A 480 -3.04 -5.36 11.49
N MET A 481 -1.77 -5.74 11.49
CA MET A 481 -1.27 -7.10 11.29
C MET A 481 -0.63 -7.64 12.57
N GLU A 482 -0.91 -8.89 12.92
CA GLU A 482 -0.27 -9.59 14.03
C GLU A 482 0.64 -10.69 13.48
N PHE A 483 1.93 -10.65 13.82
CA PHE A 483 2.92 -11.65 13.42
C PHE A 483 3.28 -12.52 14.61
N ASN A 484 3.12 -13.84 14.45
CA ASN A 484 3.53 -14.83 15.44
C ASN A 484 4.98 -15.25 15.18
N ILE A 485 5.49 -16.18 15.98
CA ILE A 485 6.83 -16.76 15.75
C ILE A 485 6.88 -17.42 14.36
N GLU A 486 5.85 -18.18 14.00
CA GLU A 486 5.70 -18.86 12.72
C GLU A 486 4.53 -18.35 11.90
N TYR A 487 4.60 -18.57 10.58
CA TYR A 487 3.60 -18.08 9.63
C TYR A 487 2.22 -18.74 9.83
N ASP A 488 2.16 -20.06 10.02
CA ASP A 488 0.96 -20.82 10.41
C ASP A 488 1.17 -21.48 11.78
N ASP A 489 0.20 -21.29 12.68
CA ASP A 489 0.22 -21.88 14.03
C ASP A 489 -0.04 -23.40 13.99
N ASN A 490 -0.57 -23.92 12.88
CA ASN A 490 -0.85 -25.34 12.68
C ASN A 490 0.26 -26.10 11.94
N ASP A 491 1.39 -25.46 11.61
CA ASP A 491 2.56 -26.14 11.03
C ASP A 491 3.24 -27.02 12.10
N LEU A 492 2.55 -28.10 12.47
CA LEU A 492 2.86 -29.02 13.56
C LEU A 492 3.80 -30.14 13.13
N MET A 493 4.73 -29.84 12.21
CA MET A 493 5.90 -30.64 11.76
C MET A 493 5.96 -30.79 10.25
N SER A 494 6.75 -29.95 9.59
CA SER A 494 7.48 -30.33 8.38
C SER A 494 8.70 -29.44 8.11
N ILE A 495 9.72 -29.50 8.97
CA ILE A 495 11.04 -28.96 8.62
C ILE A 495 11.72 -29.97 7.67
N ASP A 496 11.41 -29.91 6.37
CA ASP A 496 12.21 -30.59 5.34
C ASP A 496 13.36 -29.66 4.91
N LEU A 497 14.43 -29.65 5.71
CA LEU A 497 15.66 -28.90 5.42
C LEU A 497 16.57 -29.71 4.51
N ASN A 498 16.30 -29.65 3.21
CA ASN A 498 17.29 -29.99 2.20
C ASN A 498 17.87 -28.72 1.54
N ARG A 499 18.97 -28.26 2.15
CA ARG A 499 20.20 -27.78 1.48
C ARG A 499 20.12 -26.44 0.76
N VAL A 500 20.25 -25.31 1.48
CA VAL A 500 20.56 -23.94 0.97
C VAL A 500 19.89 -23.60 -0.39
N GLU A 501 18.87 -22.74 -0.36
CA GLU A 501 17.51 -22.92 -0.91
C GLU A 501 16.62 -23.66 0.11
N ASN A 502 15.48 -23.07 0.48
CA ASN A 502 14.53 -23.52 1.53
C ASN A 502 14.99 -23.41 3.00
N ARG A 503 15.43 -22.22 3.45
CA ARG A 503 15.28 -21.84 4.87
C ARG A 503 13.80 -21.54 5.16
N ILE A 504 13.32 -21.83 6.37
CA ILE A 504 12.01 -21.33 6.81
C ILE A 504 12.02 -19.82 6.65
N ALA A 505 11.06 -19.31 5.89
CA ALA A 505 10.94 -17.91 5.57
C ALA A 505 9.53 -17.46 5.92
N PHE A 506 9.42 -16.57 6.91
CA PHE A 506 8.20 -15.83 7.17
C PHE A 506 8.16 -14.68 6.16
N LYS A 507 7.69 -14.97 4.94
CA LYS A 507 7.56 -14.00 3.87
C LYS A 507 6.11 -13.58 3.69
N ILE A 508 5.89 -12.28 3.79
CA ILE A 508 4.62 -11.64 3.50
C ILE A 508 4.85 -10.83 2.23
N ASN A 509 4.23 -11.24 1.13
CA ASN A 509 4.31 -10.53 -0.14
C ASN A 509 2.96 -9.88 -0.46
N ASN A 510 2.95 -9.10 -1.54
CA ASN A 510 1.75 -8.45 -2.09
C ASN A 510 1.10 -7.46 -1.13
N MET A 511 1.88 -6.85 -0.22
CA MET A 511 1.40 -5.76 0.63
C MET A 511 1.45 -4.45 -0.16
N ASP A 512 0.60 -4.35 -1.17
CA ASP A 512 0.68 -3.30 -2.17
C ASP A 512 -0.07 -2.03 -1.77
N PHE A 513 0.33 -0.92 -2.37
CA PHE A 513 -0.30 0.38 -2.18
C PHE A 513 -0.48 1.10 -3.52
N GLY A 514 -1.73 1.30 -3.92
CA GLY A 514 -2.07 2.02 -5.14
C GLY A 514 -2.44 3.47 -4.86
N ILE A 515 -2.06 4.38 -5.75
CA ILE A 515 -2.61 5.74 -5.82
C ILE A 515 -3.24 5.98 -7.19
N ILE A 516 -4.22 6.85 -7.27
CA ILE A 516 -4.90 7.21 -8.51
C ILE A 516 -4.99 8.72 -8.64
N ARG A 517 -4.97 9.21 -9.89
CA ARG A 517 -5.25 10.62 -10.18
C ARG A 517 -6.68 10.97 -9.74
N ARG A 518 -6.81 12.06 -8.99
CA ARG A 518 -8.11 12.58 -8.56
C ARG A 518 -8.94 13.01 -9.77
N PRO A 519 -10.28 12.92 -9.71
CA PRO A 519 -11.14 13.37 -10.80
C PRO A 519 -10.85 14.83 -11.19
N GLU A 520 -10.65 15.06 -12.48
CA GLU A 520 -10.32 16.37 -13.03
C GLU A 520 -11.42 17.38 -12.72
N GLN A 521 -11.05 18.51 -12.10
CA GLN A 521 -11.97 19.60 -11.83
C GLN A 521 -11.78 20.72 -12.86
N SER A 522 -12.84 21.10 -13.56
CA SER A 522 -12.77 22.02 -14.69
C SER A 522 -14.04 22.83 -14.85
N VAL A 523 -13.89 24.09 -15.23
CA VAL A 523 -14.99 25.00 -15.59
C VAL A 523 -14.76 25.53 -16.99
N ASN A 524 -15.84 25.68 -17.74
CA ASN A 524 -15.84 26.33 -19.04
C ASN A 524 -16.53 27.69 -18.94
N PHE A 525 -15.83 28.75 -19.33
CA PHE A 525 -16.27 30.13 -19.24
C PHE A 525 -16.31 30.79 -20.61
N VAL A 526 -17.44 31.43 -20.91
CA VAL A 526 -17.74 31.86 -22.27
C VAL A 526 -18.41 33.22 -22.26
N LYS A 527 -17.79 34.21 -22.89
CA LYS A 527 -18.38 35.54 -23.10
C LYS A 527 -18.79 35.72 -24.55
N THR A 528 -20.03 36.12 -24.77
CA THR A 528 -20.59 36.33 -26.12
C THR A 528 -21.52 37.53 -26.16
N LEU A 529 -21.61 38.19 -27.31
CA LEU A 529 -22.68 39.12 -27.62
C LEU A 529 -24.01 38.39 -27.63
N SER A 530 -24.98 38.87 -26.85
CA SER A 530 -26.33 38.32 -26.74
C SER A 530 -27.37 39.21 -27.41
N GLU A 531 -27.27 40.53 -27.22
CA GLU A 531 -28.20 41.50 -27.80
C GLU A 531 -27.46 42.73 -28.28
N ILE A 532 -27.98 43.36 -29.33
CA ILE A 532 -27.49 44.64 -29.84
C ILE A 532 -28.63 45.54 -30.29
N ARG A 533 -28.52 46.81 -29.93
CA ARG A 533 -29.42 47.88 -30.39
C ARG A 533 -28.64 49.11 -30.83
N LEU A 534 -28.79 49.51 -32.09
CA LEU A 534 -28.22 50.76 -32.62
C LEU A 534 -29.30 51.82 -32.76
N THR A 535 -29.14 52.94 -32.06
CA THR A 535 -30.03 54.09 -32.09
C THR A 535 -29.32 55.31 -32.66
N LEU A 536 -29.89 55.91 -33.70
CA LEU A 536 -29.39 57.13 -34.33
C LEU A 536 -29.50 58.34 -33.41
N ALA A 537 -28.71 59.38 -33.67
CA ALA A 537 -28.78 60.67 -32.97
C ALA A 537 -30.18 61.32 -32.96
N ASN A 538 -31.05 60.98 -33.92
CA ASN A 538 -32.43 61.47 -34.00
C ASN A 538 -33.45 60.60 -33.22
N GLY A 539 -32.98 59.55 -32.52
CA GLY A 539 -33.80 58.60 -31.76
C GLY A 539 -34.37 57.43 -32.57
N GLN A 540 -34.07 57.33 -33.87
CA GLN A 540 -34.50 56.20 -34.69
C GLN A 540 -33.63 54.96 -34.40
N VAL A 541 -34.27 53.82 -34.13
CA VAL A 541 -33.59 52.52 -34.03
C VAL A 541 -33.34 51.98 -35.44
N LEU A 542 -32.11 51.55 -35.73
CA LEU A 542 -31.71 50.94 -37.00
C LEU A 542 -31.41 49.44 -36.87
N ILE A 543 -30.90 49.03 -35.73
CA ILE A 543 -30.63 47.64 -35.39
C ILE A 543 -31.28 47.37 -34.04
N ASP A 544 -32.02 46.28 -33.93
CA ASP A 544 -32.56 45.74 -32.69
C ASP A 544 -32.63 44.23 -32.85
N ALA A 545 -31.60 43.54 -32.37
CA ALA A 545 -31.38 42.13 -32.68
C ALA A 545 -30.80 41.36 -31.49
N LYS A 546 -31.13 40.08 -31.43
CA LYS A 546 -30.59 39.11 -30.47
C LYS A 546 -29.80 38.03 -31.19
N VAL A 547 -28.82 37.44 -30.51
CA VAL A 547 -28.10 36.27 -31.00
C VAL A 547 -28.86 35.01 -30.57
N GLU A 548 -29.43 34.30 -31.53
CA GLU A 548 -30.10 33.02 -31.33
C GLU A 548 -29.49 31.96 -32.25
N ASN A 549 -29.10 30.81 -31.70
CA ASN A 549 -28.49 29.70 -32.46
C ASN A 549 -27.31 30.13 -33.36
N GLY A 550 -26.49 31.07 -32.88
CA GLY A 550 -25.33 31.58 -33.62
C GLY A 550 -25.67 32.53 -34.78
N GLN A 551 -26.87 33.10 -34.81
CA GLN A 551 -27.30 34.08 -35.81
C GLN A 551 -27.98 35.29 -35.16
N LEU A 552 -27.88 36.47 -35.79
CA LEU A 552 -28.68 37.62 -35.38
C LEU A 552 -30.13 37.47 -35.86
N VAL A 553 -31.08 37.60 -34.94
CA VAL A 553 -32.52 37.57 -35.17
C VAL A 553 -33.12 38.93 -34.75
N GLY A 554 -33.80 39.60 -35.68
CA GLY A 554 -34.40 40.92 -35.45
C GLY A 554 -34.17 41.88 -36.61
N GLU A 555 -34.15 43.18 -36.32
CA GLU A 555 -33.78 44.21 -37.28
C GLU A 555 -32.25 44.28 -37.38
N VAL A 556 -31.69 43.77 -38.47
CA VAL A 556 -30.22 43.59 -38.66
C VAL A 556 -29.70 44.30 -39.91
N ASN A 557 -30.44 45.28 -40.42
CA ASN A 557 -30.02 46.01 -41.62
C ASN A 557 -28.61 46.57 -41.40
N HIS A 558 -27.72 46.39 -42.38
CA HIS A 558 -26.33 46.84 -42.33
C HIS A 558 -25.38 46.09 -41.38
N ALA A 559 -25.84 45.04 -40.69
CA ALA A 559 -25.02 44.21 -39.82
C ALA A 559 -24.64 42.88 -40.47
N THR A 560 -23.38 42.47 -40.32
CA THR A 560 -22.87 41.12 -40.64
C THR A 560 -22.33 40.50 -39.36
N TYR A 561 -22.81 39.32 -39.01
CA TYR A 561 -22.40 38.62 -37.79
C TYR A 561 -21.82 37.24 -38.14
N MET A 562 -20.71 36.93 -37.49
CA MET A 562 -20.08 35.61 -37.50
C MET A 562 -19.94 35.14 -36.05
N ALA A 563 -20.54 33.99 -35.74
CA ALA A 563 -20.45 33.39 -34.42
C ALA A 563 -19.01 32.94 -34.10
N PRO A 564 -18.63 32.87 -32.82
CA PRO A 564 -17.33 32.35 -32.40
C PRO A 564 -17.21 30.88 -32.75
N ARG A 565 -15.99 30.44 -33.06
CA ARG A 565 -15.65 29.03 -33.26
C ARG A 565 -14.83 28.51 -32.09
N LYS A 566 -15.17 27.31 -31.62
CA LYS A 566 -14.50 26.64 -30.49
C LYS A 566 -13.86 25.33 -30.91
N GLU A 567 -12.74 25.00 -30.28
CA GLU A 567 -12.09 23.68 -30.30
C GLU A 567 -11.73 23.30 -28.85
N ASN A 568 -12.19 22.14 -28.37
CA ASN A 568 -11.97 21.66 -27.00
C ASN A 568 -12.33 22.69 -25.90
N GLY A 569 -13.49 23.35 -26.01
CA GLY A 569 -13.93 24.39 -25.05
C GLY A 569 -13.31 25.77 -25.29
N ILE A 570 -12.10 25.83 -25.85
CA ILE A 570 -11.37 27.07 -26.11
C ILE A 570 -11.89 27.74 -27.39
N THR A 571 -12.17 29.05 -27.30
CA THR A 571 -12.53 29.86 -28.48
C THR A 571 -11.29 30.06 -29.35
N VAL A 572 -11.24 29.43 -30.53
CA VAL A 572 -10.12 29.56 -31.49
C VAL A 572 -10.30 30.74 -32.45
N ASP A 573 -11.53 31.21 -32.63
CA ASP A 573 -11.90 32.41 -33.38
C ASP A 573 -13.04 33.09 -32.63
N ASN A 574 -12.85 34.34 -32.22
CA ASN A 574 -13.83 35.09 -31.45
C ASN A 574 -15.07 35.44 -32.28
N GLY A 575 -15.04 35.27 -33.62
CA GLY A 575 -16.08 35.78 -34.49
C GLY A 575 -16.06 37.31 -34.55
N TYR A 576 -17.05 37.89 -35.24
CA TYR A 576 -17.16 39.34 -35.36
C TYR A 576 -18.60 39.79 -35.58
N LEU A 577 -18.86 41.03 -35.19
CA LEU A 577 -20.01 41.80 -35.63
C LEU A 577 -19.51 43.03 -36.38
N ARG A 578 -19.92 43.17 -37.64
CA ARG A 578 -19.57 44.33 -38.47
C ARG A 578 -20.80 45.10 -38.89
N ILE A 579 -20.83 46.41 -38.62
CA ILE A 579 -21.91 47.32 -39.03
C ILE A 579 -21.34 48.35 -40.01
N GLU A 580 -21.97 48.48 -41.19
CA GLU A 580 -21.57 49.43 -42.23
C GLU A 580 -22.68 50.44 -42.53
N MET A 581 -22.49 51.71 -42.15
CA MET A 581 -23.53 52.74 -42.28
C MET A 581 -22.98 54.08 -42.74
N ASP A 582 -23.84 54.95 -43.30
CA ASP A 582 -23.41 56.26 -43.81
C ASP A 582 -22.76 57.12 -42.71
N GLU A 583 -21.65 57.81 -43.04
CA GLU A 583 -20.88 58.65 -42.11
C GLU A 583 -21.76 59.68 -41.37
N SER A 584 -22.75 60.27 -42.08
CA SER A 584 -23.70 61.22 -41.51
C SER A 584 -24.65 60.62 -40.46
N LEU A 585 -24.80 59.30 -40.46
CA LEU A 585 -25.62 58.55 -39.51
C LEU A 585 -24.79 58.01 -38.34
N ILE A 586 -23.46 58.02 -38.42
CA ILE A 586 -22.58 57.53 -37.34
C ILE A 586 -22.50 58.56 -36.21
N GLN A 587 -22.29 59.84 -36.55
CA GLN A 587 -22.05 60.88 -35.55
C GLN A 587 -23.20 60.99 -34.52
N GLY A 588 -22.89 60.72 -33.25
CA GLY A 588 -23.84 60.88 -32.14
C GLY A 588 -24.87 59.75 -32.02
N SER A 589 -24.70 58.66 -32.77
CA SER A 589 -25.47 57.43 -32.61
C SER A 589 -24.92 56.62 -31.44
N THR A 590 -25.78 55.81 -30.81
CA THR A 590 -25.44 54.97 -29.67
C THR A 590 -25.69 53.51 -30.01
N VAL A 591 -24.71 52.66 -29.76
CA VAL A 591 -24.84 51.20 -29.81
C VAL A 591 -24.90 50.67 -28.40
N GLN A 592 -26.02 50.09 -28.04
CA GLN A 592 -26.18 49.33 -26.80
C GLN A 592 -25.93 47.85 -27.09
N MET A 593 -25.12 47.21 -26.25
CA MET A 593 -24.83 45.78 -26.34
C MET A 593 -25.06 45.12 -25.00
N THR A 594 -25.65 43.93 -25.07
CA THR A 594 -25.76 43.02 -23.93
C THR A 594 -24.83 41.86 -24.18
N PHE A 595 -23.83 41.71 -23.32
CA PHE A 595 -22.96 40.54 -23.29
C PHE A 595 -23.55 39.50 -22.34
N LYS A 596 -23.48 38.24 -22.74
CA LYS A 596 -23.80 37.05 -21.95
C LYS A 596 -22.51 36.32 -21.60
N LEU A 597 -22.29 36.11 -20.32
CA LEU A 597 -21.20 35.36 -19.74
C LEU A 597 -21.79 34.05 -19.19
N THR A 598 -21.39 32.91 -19.76
CA THR A 598 -21.88 31.58 -19.39
C THR A 598 -20.75 30.80 -18.73
N THR A 599 -21.06 30.21 -17.59
CA THR A 599 -20.23 29.24 -16.87
C THR A 599 -20.87 27.86 -16.98
N GLU A 600 -20.07 26.81 -17.11
CA GLU A 600 -20.53 25.41 -17.11
C GLU A 600 -19.51 24.56 -16.36
N ASN A 601 -19.99 23.71 -15.44
CA ASN A 601 -19.12 22.75 -14.75
C ASN A 601 -18.81 21.57 -15.69
N THR A 602 -17.56 21.48 -16.14
CA THR A 602 -17.07 20.44 -17.06
C THR A 602 -16.18 19.42 -16.36
N SER A 603 -16.20 19.37 -15.03
CA SER A 603 -15.44 18.38 -14.24
C SER A 603 -15.84 16.93 -14.54
N GLN A 604 -14.92 16.01 -14.24
CA GLN A 604 -15.28 14.64 -13.94
C GLN A 604 -16.09 14.60 -12.63
N ALA A 605 -17.03 13.65 -12.53
CA ALA A 605 -17.83 13.46 -11.32
C ALA A 605 -16.93 12.99 -10.17
N ASP A 606 -17.06 13.67 -9.04
CA ASP A 606 -16.40 13.35 -7.78
C ASP A 606 -17.39 13.59 -6.65
N TYR A 607 -17.19 12.94 -5.50
CA TYR A 607 -18.17 12.95 -4.42
C TYR A 607 -17.46 13.10 -3.08
N VAL A 608 -18.05 13.92 -2.20
CA VAL A 608 -17.55 14.18 -0.86
C VAL A 608 -18.70 14.15 0.14
N ASP A 609 -18.72 13.09 0.93
CA ASP A 609 -19.59 12.94 2.10
C ASP A 609 -18.83 13.25 3.40
N GLU A 610 -19.53 13.40 4.53
CA GLU A 610 -18.91 13.75 5.82
C GLU A 610 -17.87 12.71 6.30
N GLU A 611 -18.06 11.45 5.94
CA GLU A 611 -17.20 10.32 6.31
C GLU A 611 -16.08 10.07 5.28
N TYR A 612 -16.08 10.75 4.14
CA TYR A 612 -15.18 10.49 3.01
C TYR A 612 -15.29 9.04 2.51
N GLY A 613 -16.48 8.44 2.61
CA GLY A 613 -16.74 7.08 2.18
C GLY A 613 -16.52 6.88 0.67
N TYR A 614 -17.06 7.76 -0.18
CA TYR A 614 -16.80 7.62 -1.62
C TYR A 614 -15.31 7.80 -1.96
N TYR A 615 -14.63 8.68 -1.22
CA TYR A 615 -13.20 8.91 -1.41
C TYR A 615 -12.40 7.60 -1.21
N GLN A 616 -12.70 6.84 -0.16
CA GLN A 616 -11.99 5.60 0.22
C GLN A 616 -12.46 4.35 -0.54
N TYR A 617 -13.75 4.23 -0.84
CA TYR A 617 -14.34 2.98 -1.35
C TYR A 617 -14.98 3.10 -2.74
N GLY A 618 -15.05 4.31 -3.30
CA GLY A 618 -15.64 4.57 -4.61
C GLY A 618 -17.10 4.16 -4.71
N GLU A 619 -17.51 3.65 -5.88
CA GLU A 619 -18.88 3.18 -6.14
C GLU A 619 -19.36 2.11 -5.13
N SER A 620 -18.45 1.32 -4.54
CA SER A 620 -18.83 0.30 -3.55
C SER A 620 -19.43 0.91 -2.28
N TYR A 621 -19.07 2.16 -1.92
CA TYR A 621 -19.66 2.89 -0.80
C TYR A 621 -21.17 3.07 -0.96
N TYR A 622 -21.61 3.60 -2.09
CA TYR A 622 -23.04 3.81 -2.37
C TYR A 622 -23.80 2.51 -2.56
N GLN A 623 -23.14 1.47 -3.07
CA GLN A 623 -23.77 0.16 -3.27
C GLN A 623 -23.96 -0.62 -1.97
N LYS A 624 -23.06 -0.47 -0.98
CA LYS A 624 -23.01 -1.33 0.21
C LYS A 624 -23.26 -0.61 1.53
N ALA A 625 -22.82 0.64 1.69
CA ALA A 625 -22.85 1.35 2.97
C ALA A 625 -24.10 2.24 3.13
N VAL A 626 -24.39 3.10 2.15
CA VAL A 626 -25.38 4.20 2.32
C VAL A 626 -26.55 4.18 1.33
N GLY A 627 -26.38 3.64 0.12
CA GLY A 627 -27.40 3.62 -0.94
C GLY A 627 -27.25 4.74 -1.97
N GLU A 628 -27.63 4.45 -3.22
CA GLU A 628 -27.54 5.36 -4.39
C GLU A 628 -28.38 6.64 -4.31
N GLU A 629 -29.30 6.76 -3.34
CA GLU A 629 -30.11 7.97 -3.21
C GLU A 629 -29.30 9.17 -2.71
N GLU A 630 -28.34 8.94 -1.80
CA GLU A 630 -27.49 9.96 -1.17
C GLU A 630 -26.40 10.51 -2.10
N LYS A 631 -25.99 9.73 -3.12
CA LYS A 631 -24.99 10.12 -4.12
C LYS A 631 -25.25 11.46 -4.80
N ASP A 632 -26.52 11.87 -4.93
CA ASP A 632 -26.89 13.16 -5.52
C ASP A 632 -26.62 14.36 -4.60
N ASN A 633 -26.57 14.15 -3.28
CA ASN A 633 -26.27 15.17 -2.28
C ASN A 633 -24.75 15.38 -2.14
N ASP A 634 -23.98 14.31 -2.33
CA ASP A 634 -22.53 14.31 -2.10
C ASP A 634 -21.70 14.74 -3.32
N ILE A 635 -22.33 14.90 -4.49
CA ILE A 635 -21.64 15.31 -5.72
C ILE A 635 -20.91 16.65 -5.51
N ILE A 636 -19.62 16.68 -5.85
CA ILE A 636 -18.81 17.89 -5.82
C ILE A 636 -19.33 18.88 -6.86
N THR A 637 -19.56 20.12 -6.41
CA THR A 637 -20.05 21.22 -7.24
C THR A 637 -18.98 22.31 -7.34
N LEU A 638 -18.98 23.04 -8.45
CA LEU A 638 -18.17 24.24 -8.62
C LEU A 638 -19.03 25.48 -8.49
N THR A 639 -18.46 26.52 -7.90
CA THR A 639 -19.08 27.82 -7.66
C THR A 639 -18.22 28.91 -8.29
N PRO A 640 -18.63 29.52 -9.42
CA PRO A 640 -17.93 30.65 -10.03
C PRO A 640 -18.07 31.93 -9.19
N SER A 641 -17.36 31.99 -8.07
CA SER A 641 -17.55 32.99 -7.01
C SER A 641 -17.30 34.43 -7.45
N LYS A 642 -16.35 34.67 -8.36
CA LYS A 642 -16.04 36.04 -8.80
C LYS A 642 -15.64 36.10 -10.26
N ILE A 643 -16.31 36.98 -11.01
CA ILE A 643 -16.07 37.26 -12.41
C ILE A 643 -15.48 38.67 -12.54
N VAL A 644 -14.44 38.82 -13.37
CA VAL A 644 -13.88 40.11 -13.76
C VAL A 644 -14.20 40.37 -15.23
N ASP A 645 -14.64 41.59 -15.53
CA ASP A 645 -14.90 42.10 -16.88
C ASP A 645 -13.91 43.23 -17.18
N TYR A 646 -13.11 43.05 -18.23
CA TYR A 646 -12.16 44.03 -18.74
C TYR A 646 -12.81 44.78 -19.90
N LEU A 647 -13.57 45.82 -19.55
CA LEU A 647 -14.36 46.60 -20.49
C LEU A 647 -13.51 47.65 -21.21
N ASP A 648 -13.62 47.69 -22.53
CA ASP A 648 -12.94 48.69 -23.36
C ASP A 648 -13.31 50.13 -22.91
N PRO A 649 -12.33 51.04 -22.68
CA PRO A 649 -12.52 52.41 -22.19
C PRO A 649 -13.29 53.30 -23.17
N LYS A 650 -13.38 52.88 -24.43
CA LYS A 650 -14.21 53.51 -25.44
C LYS A 650 -15.69 53.24 -25.20
N SER A 651 -16.05 52.24 -24.40
CA SER A 651 -17.41 51.90 -23.99
C SER A 651 -17.85 52.68 -22.74
N VAL A 652 -19.16 52.68 -22.48
CA VAL A 652 -19.79 53.36 -21.36
C VAL A 652 -20.66 52.36 -20.61
N TYR A 653 -20.25 52.01 -19.40
CA TYR A 653 -21.06 51.19 -18.49
C TYR A 653 -22.33 51.93 -18.06
N ARG A 654 -23.45 51.20 -17.94
CA ARG A 654 -24.75 51.74 -17.52
C ARG A 654 -25.09 51.32 -16.08
N PRO A 655 -24.79 52.12 -15.05
CA PRO A 655 -25.04 51.73 -13.66
C PRO A 655 -26.53 51.64 -13.31
N ASP A 656 -27.39 52.37 -14.01
CA ASP A 656 -28.84 52.41 -13.76
C ASP A 656 -29.62 51.38 -14.62
N ASP A 657 -28.93 50.53 -15.39
CA ASP A 657 -29.57 49.51 -16.21
C ASP A 657 -30.09 48.36 -15.35
N GLU A 658 -31.33 47.91 -15.58
CA GLU A 658 -31.98 46.88 -14.76
C GLU A 658 -31.17 45.57 -14.77
N THR A 659 -30.59 45.20 -15.90
CA THR A 659 -29.75 44.00 -16.03
C THR A 659 -28.46 44.15 -15.21
N ASN A 660 -27.78 45.30 -15.29
CA ASN A 660 -26.55 45.51 -14.54
C ASN A 660 -26.77 45.51 -13.02
N ILE A 661 -27.93 46.02 -12.57
CA ILE A 661 -28.35 46.00 -11.16
C ILE A 661 -28.68 44.55 -10.73
N GLU A 662 -29.43 43.81 -11.55
CA GLU A 662 -29.79 42.41 -11.29
C GLU A 662 -28.55 41.53 -11.11
N TYR A 663 -27.58 41.67 -12.01
CA TYR A 663 -26.31 40.94 -11.99
C TYR A 663 -25.22 41.62 -11.14
N GLN A 664 -25.58 42.64 -10.36
CA GLN A 664 -24.75 43.24 -9.30
C GLN A 664 -23.34 43.71 -9.75
N TRP A 665 -23.21 44.20 -10.98
CA TRP A 665 -21.93 44.67 -11.50
C TRP A 665 -21.42 45.90 -10.74
N LYS A 666 -20.17 45.84 -10.26
CA LYS A 666 -19.50 46.88 -9.49
C LYS A 666 -18.19 47.26 -10.16
N GLN A 667 -17.90 48.55 -10.27
CA GLN A 667 -16.60 49.02 -10.75
C GLN A 667 -15.55 48.83 -9.65
N THR A 668 -14.35 48.40 -10.02
CA THR A 668 -13.19 48.23 -9.12
C THR A 668 -11.91 48.65 -9.85
N SER A 669 -10.73 48.31 -9.30
CA SER A 669 -9.42 48.50 -9.93
C SER A 669 -8.61 47.22 -9.87
N ILE A 670 -7.67 47.06 -10.80
CA ILE A 670 -6.80 45.87 -10.83
C ILE A 670 -5.96 45.77 -9.54
N GLU A 671 -5.59 46.91 -8.97
CA GLU A 671 -4.82 46.98 -7.72
C GLU A 671 -5.64 46.49 -6.52
N GLU A 672 -6.95 46.77 -6.47
CA GLU A 672 -7.84 46.19 -5.45
C GLU A 672 -7.90 44.67 -5.58
N LEU A 673 -8.05 44.14 -6.80
CA LEU A 673 -8.09 42.70 -7.07
C LEU A 673 -6.76 42.01 -6.70
N ARG A 674 -5.63 42.65 -6.98
CA ARG A 674 -4.29 42.17 -6.60
C ARG A 674 -4.13 42.12 -5.08
N ASN A 675 -4.57 43.17 -4.39
CA ASN A 675 -4.52 43.23 -2.92
C ASN A 675 -5.45 42.19 -2.26
N GLU A 676 -6.47 41.72 -2.96
CA GLU A 676 -7.33 40.59 -2.56
C GLU A 676 -6.77 39.21 -2.96
N GLY A 677 -5.60 39.15 -3.61
CA GLY A 677 -4.99 37.88 -4.05
C GLY A 677 -5.70 37.21 -5.24
N LEU A 678 -6.56 37.94 -5.94
CA LEU A 678 -7.42 37.38 -7.01
C LEU A 678 -6.77 37.38 -8.38
N VAL A 679 -5.79 38.25 -8.62
CA VAL A 679 -5.15 38.40 -9.93
C VAL A 679 -3.64 38.46 -9.82
N ALA A 680 -2.99 38.07 -10.90
CA ALA A 680 -1.56 38.06 -11.04
C ALA A 680 -0.90 39.44 -11.05
N GLY A 681 0.26 39.55 -10.39
CA GLY A 681 1.01 40.81 -10.35
C GLY A 681 1.44 41.31 -11.74
N ASN A 682 1.74 40.41 -12.67
CA ASN A 682 2.07 40.77 -14.04
C ASN A 682 0.86 41.32 -14.84
N ILE A 683 -0.38 41.00 -14.45
CA ILE A 683 -1.58 41.62 -15.04
C ILE A 683 -1.68 43.08 -14.59
N THR A 684 -1.47 43.32 -13.30
CA THR A 684 -1.40 44.68 -12.75
C THR A 684 -0.31 45.49 -13.44
N ASP A 685 0.91 44.95 -13.52
CA ASP A 685 2.04 45.61 -14.16
C ASP A 685 1.76 45.90 -15.66
N ALA A 686 1.09 44.98 -16.37
CA ALA A 686 0.73 45.16 -17.76
C ALA A 686 -0.33 46.26 -17.96
N LEU A 687 -1.41 46.23 -17.16
CA LEU A 687 -2.48 47.22 -17.24
C LEU A 687 -2.03 48.62 -16.78
N GLU A 688 -1.09 48.72 -15.85
CA GLU A 688 -0.53 50.00 -15.40
C GLU A 688 0.49 50.60 -16.38
N SER A 689 1.32 49.76 -17.00
CA SER A 689 2.34 50.21 -17.96
C SER A 689 1.78 50.47 -19.35
N GLY A 690 0.64 49.87 -19.69
CA GLY A 690 0.07 49.91 -21.05
C GLY A 690 0.85 49.03 -22.03
N GLU A 691 1.62 48.06 -21.54
CA GLU A 691 2.47 47.17 -22.33
C GLU A 691 2.53 45.78 -21.69
N TYR A 692 2.66 44.71 -22.48
CA TYR A 692 2.80 43.34 -21.96
C TYR A 692 3.88 42.54 -22.69
N ASP A 693 4.52 41.60 -21.98
CA ASP A 693 5.45 40.64 -22.58
C ASP A 693 4.69 39.50 -23.27
N THR A 694 4.91 39.36 -24.57
CA THR A 694 4.31 38.30 -25.41
C THR A 694 4.84 36.90 -25.07
N GLY A 695 5.90 36.78 -24.26
CA GLY A 695 6.62 35.54 -24.00
C GLY A 695 7.49 35.08 -25.18
N ARG A 696 7.58 35.90 -26.24
CA ARG A 696 8.40 35.66 -27.42
C ARG A 696 9.65 36.52 -27.35
N VAL A 697 10.73 36.03 -27.94
CA VAL A 697 11.97 36.80 -28.07
C VAL A 697 12.20 37.25 -29.52
N ASP A 698 12.79 38.42 -29.69
CA ASP A 698 13.25 38.93 -30.97
C ASP A 698 14.45 38.11 -31.51
N GLY A 699 14.92 38.44 -32.71
CA GLY A 699 16.09 37.77 -33.31
C GLY A 699 17.41 37.93 -32.53
N ASN A 700 17.43 38.73 -31.46
CA ASN A 700 18.57 38.97 -30.58
C ASN A 700 18.36 38.38 -29.17
N GLY A 701 17.23 37.73 -28.90
CA GLY A 701 16.90 37.15 -27.59
C GLY A 701 16.26 38.13 -26.60
N ASN A 702 15.86 39.33 -27.01
CA ASN A 702 15.15 40.27 -26.14
C ASN A 702 13.64 39.95 -26.12
N PRO A 703 12.94 40.10 -24.99
CA PRO A 703 11.48 39.97 -24.94
C PRO A 703 10.79 40.92 -25.92
N ILE A 704 9.78 40.42 -26.62
CA ILE A 704 8.91 41.22 -27.48
C ILE A 704 7.77 41.75 -26.61
N ILE A 705 7.72 43.08 -26.50
CA ILE A 705 6.71 43.82 -25.77
C ILE A 705 5.68 44.37 -26.76
N GLU A 706 4.40 44.24 -26.44
CA GLU A 706 3.28 44.77 -27.22
C GLU A 706 2.46 45.77 -26.39
N GLU A 707 1.85 46.76 -27.04
CA GLU A 707 0.98 47.75 -26.39
C GLU A 707 -0.33 47.09 -25.91
N LEU A 708 -0.80 47.52 -24.74
CA LEU A 708 -2.05 47.11 -24.13
C LEU A 708 -2.95 48.33 -24.00
N ASP A 709 -4.16 48.24 -24.56
CA ASP A 709 -5.18 49.27 -24.36
C ASP A 709 -5.61 49.32 -22.88
N GLU A 710 -5.84 50.53 -22.37
CA GLU A 710 -6.46 50.73 -21.05
C GLU A 710 -7.78 49.92 -20.95
N SER A 711 -8.19 49.52 -19.75
CA SER A 711 -9.45 48.81 -19.52
C SER A 711 -10.17 49.34 -18.28
N GLN A 712 -11.50 49.45 -18.35
CA GLN A 712 -12.35 49.67 -17.19
C GLN A 712 -12.68 48.32 -16.55
N ILE A 713 -12.52 48.21 -15.23
CA ILE A 713 -12.61 46.92 -14.54
C ILE A 713 -13.92 46.85 -13.76
N PHE A 714 -14.70 45.82 -14.04
CA PHE A 714 -15.95 45.53 -13.35
C PHE A 714 -15.92 44.11 -12.80
N THR A 715 -16.60 43.90 -11.68
CA THR A 715 -16.76 42.59 -11.05
C THR A 715 -18.19 42.29 -10.71
N THR A 716 -18.50 41.00 -10.67
CA THR A 716 -19.74 40.48 -10.10
C THR A 716 -19.50 39.20 -9.31
N ASP A 717 -20.23 39.08 -8.22
CA ASP A 717 -20.36 37.97 -7.28
C ASP A 717 -21.72 37.25 -7.43
N TYR A 718 -22.46 37.48 -8.53
CA TYR A 718 -23.82 36.98 -8.71
C TYR A 718 -23.94 35.44 -8.65
N LEU A 719 -22.89 34.72 -9.04
CA LEU A 719 -22.86 33.25 -9.04
C LEU A 719 -22.20 32.64 -7.78
N ASP A 720 -21.93 33.43 -6.74
CA ASP A 720 -21.27 32.93 -5.50
C ASP A 720 -22.12 31.91 -4.72
N ASP A 721 -23.43 31.83 -4.98
CA ASP A 721 -24.31 30.79 -4.44
C ASP A 721 -24.61 29.66 -5.46
N ALA A 722 -24.08 29.76 -6.69
CA ALA A 722 -24.34 28.78 -7.74
C ALA A 722 -23.52 27.52 -7.47
N LYS A 723 -24.18 26.44 -7.03
CA LYS A 723 -23.57 25.12 -6.85
C LYS A 723 -23.77 24.30 -8.11
N LEU A 724 -22.91 24.50 -9.11
CA LEU A 724 -23.03 23.88 -10.43
C LEU A 724 -22.55 22.43 -10.38
N LYS A 725 -23.43 21.47 -10.66
CA LYS A 725 -23.09 20.05 -10.79
C LYS A 725 -22.43 19.73 -12.15
N PRO A 726 -21.45 18.81 -12.21
CA PRO A 726 -20.90 18.32 -13.47
C PRO A 726 -21.88 17.39 -14.17
N ILE A 727 -21.46 16.74 -15.27
CA ILE A 727 -22.13 15.50 -15.71
C ILE A 727 -21.91 14.44 -14.63
N TYR A 728 -22.96 13.74 -14.20
CA TYR A 728 -22.82 12.69 -13.19
C TYR A 728 -23.87 11.60 -13.34
N SER A 729 -23.55 10.42 -12.85
CA SER A 729 -24.46 9.28 -12.83
C SER A 729 -25.22 9.18 -11.49
N LYS A 730 -26.49 8.78 -11.58
CA LYS A 730 -27.31 8.29 -10.46
C LYS A 730 -28.00 7.01 -10.91
N GLY A 731 -27.55 5.85 -10.41
CA GLY A 731 -27.84 4.56 -11.04
C GLY A 731 -27.41 4.55 -12.52
N ASP A 732 -28.30 4.13 -13.42
CA ASP A 732 -28.03 4.04 -14.86
C ASP A 732 -28.31 5.35 -15.64
N ASN A 733 -28.70 6.44 -14.96
CA ASN A 733 -29.03 7.69 -15.62
C ASN A 733 -27.88 8.70 -15.51
N LEU A 734 -27.51 9.28 -16.66
CA LEU A 734 -26.61 10.43 -16.74
C LEU A 734 -27.40 11.73 -16.65
N ASN A 735 -27.02 12.58 -15.70
CA ASN A 735 -27.53 13.94 -15.57
C ASN A 735 -26.59 14.91 -16.31
N PRO A 736 -27.14 15.90 -17.04
CA PRO A 736 -26.33 16.88 -17.75
C PRO A 736 -25.61 17.82 -16.77
N ALA A 737 -24.48 18.37 -17.21
CA ALA A 737 -23.80 19.46 -16.52
C ALA A 737 -24.73 20.66 -16.29
N GLN A 738 -24.48 21.37 -15.20
CA GLN A 738 -25.14 22.62 -14.86
C GLN A 738 -24.25 23.81 -15.17
N GLY A 739 -24.90 24.93 -15.48
CA GLY A 739 -24.24 26.19 -15.78
C GLY A 739 -24.99 27.39 -15.20
N GLY A 740 -24.32 28.53 -15.20
CA GLY A 740 -24.84 29.82 -14.75
C GLY A 740 -24.59 30.90 -15.80
N ASP A 741 -25.59 31.75 -16.03
CA ASP A 741 -25.52 32.86 -16.97
C ASP A 741 -25.53 34.20 -16.22
N VAL A 742 -24.66 35.12 -16.64
CA VAL A 742 -24.57 36.50 -16.17
C VAL A 742 -24.64 37.43 -17.39
N TYR A 743 -25.28 38.59 -17.27
CA TYR A 743 -25.39 39.54 -18.37
C TYR A 743 -24.83 40.91 -17.98
N MET A 744 -24.19 41.58 -18.94
CA MET A 744 -23.68 42.94 -18.78
C MET A 744 -24.13 43.82 -19.96
N VAL A 745 -24.67 44.99 -19.65
CA VAL A 745 -25.14 45.97 -20.64
C VAL A 745 -24.20 47.16 -20.68
N VAL A 746 -23.72 47.49 -21.88
CA VAL A 746 -22.84 48.63 -22.12
C VAL A 746 -23.28 49.42 -23.36
N ASP A 747 -22.97 50.71 -23.37
CA ASP A 747 -23.22 51.59 -24.51
C ASP A 747 -21.91 52.01 -25.16
N LYS A 748 -21.94 52.28 -26.47
CA LYS A 748 -20.86 52.89 -27.24
C LYS A 748 -21.42 54.07 -28.04
N VAL A 749 -20.97 55.29 -27.71
CA VAL A 749 -21.30 56.48 -28.51
C VAL A 749 -20.34 56.55 -29.69
N LEU A 750 -20.89 56.74 -30.89
CA LEU A 750 -20.17 56.73 -32.14
C LEU A 750 -19.76 58.15 -32.58
N SER A 751 -18.55 58.23 -33.15
CA SER A 751 -17.99 59.42 -33.78
C SER A 751 -17.74 59.15 -35.26
N SER A 752 -17.95 60.14 -36.12
CA SER A 752 -17.67 60.04 -37.56
C SER A 752 -16.17 60.10 -37.91
N SER A 753 -15.31 60.43 -36.95
CA SER A 753 -13.89 60.66 -37.18
C SER A 753 -13.02 59.41 -37.22
N GLU A 754 -13.48 58.29 -36.68
CA GLU A 754 -12.71 57.06 -36.47
C GLU A 754 -13.61 55.83 -36.59
N ASP A 755 -13.04 54.71 -37.03
CA ASP A 755 -13.72 53.41 -36.97
C ASP A 755 -13.89 53.01 -35.51
N ALA A 756 -15.06 52.48 -35.16
CA ALA A 756 -15.31 51.99 -33.81
C ALA A 756 -15.07 50.48 -33.77
N ASP A 757 -13.84 50.11 -33.42
CA ASP A 757 -13.41 48.76 -33.12
C ASP A 757 -13.24 48.62 -31.61
N PHE A 758 -13.92 47.61 -31.04
CA PHE A 758 -13.80 47.27 -29.64
C PHE A 758 -14.22 45.81 -29.41
N GLN A 759 -13.69 45.22 -28.36
CA GLN A 759 -14.01 43.89 -27.88
C GLN A 759 -14.17 43.93 -26.37
N ASN A 760 -14.84 42.94 -25.79
CA ASN A 760 -15.03 42.87 -24.36
C ASN A 760 -14.55 41.52 -23.82
N GLN A 761 -13.72 41.56 -22.77
CA GLN A 761 -13.00 40.39 -22.26
C GLN A 761 -13.37 40.14 -20.81
N ALA A 762 -13.32 38.89 -20.36
CA ALA A 762 -13.66 38.54 -18.98
C ALA A 762 -12.93 37.27 -18.56
N GLU A 763 -12.87 37.05 -17.25
CA GLU A 763 -12.24 35.89 -16.63
C GLU A 763 -12.94 35.55 -15.31
N LEU A 764 -12.93 34.28 -14.92
CA LEU A 764 -13.18 33.86 -13.55
C LEU A 764 -11.91 34.04 -12.72
N VAL A 765 -11.99 34.75 -11.60
CA VAL A 765 -10.82 34.97 -10.72
C VAL A 765 -10.91 34.24 -9.39
N MET A 766 -12.05 33.57 -9.14
CA MET A 766 -12.25 32.73 -7.97
C MET A 766 -13.28 31.64 -8.26
N ILE A 767 -12.94 30.40 -7.92
CA ILE A 767 -13.82 29.23 -8.01
C ILE A 767 -13.88 28.55 -6.65
N GLY A 768 -15.09 28.46 -6.09
CA GLY A 768 -15.40 27.70 -4.88
C GLY A 768 -15.68 26.23 -5.18
N LYS A 769 -15.25 25.31 -4.31
CA LYS A 769 -15.61 23.88 -4.35
C LYS A 769 -15.59 23.25 -2.95
N PRO A 770 -16.45 22.27 -2.64
CA PRO A 770 -16.50 21.64 -1.31
C PRO A 770 -15.35 20.66 -1.02
N GLY A 771 -14.58 20.24 -2.04
CA GLY A 771 -13.49 19.28 -1.94
C GLY A 771 -12.96 18.92 -3.33
N GLY A 772 -12.30 17.77 -3.48
CA GLY A 772 -11.91 17.25 -4.80
C GLY A 772 -10.56 17.75 -5.31
N GLY A 773 -10.17 17.28 -6.51
CA GLY A 773 -8.87 17.58 -7.12
C GLY A 773 -8.63 19.07 -7.43
N LYS A 774 -7.41 19.38 -7.89
CA LYS A 774 -7.03 20.71 -8.38
C LYS A 774 -7.86 21.12 -9.61
N ILE A 775 -8.18 22.41 -9.73
CA ILE A 775 -8.77 22.98 -10.96
C ILE A 775 -7.70 23.04 -12.06
N THR A 776 -8.08 22.72 -13.30
CA THR A 776 -7.12 22.64 -14.42
C THR A 776 -6.66 23.98 -14.99
N SER A 777 -7.47 25.03 -14.88
CA SER A 777 -7.08 26.40 -15.22
C SER A 777 -6.49 27.14 -14.01
N THR A 778 -5.90 28.31 -14.25
CA THR A 778 -5.38 29.18 -13.18
C THR A 778 -6.15 30.50 -13.16
N PRO A 779 -7.23 30.60 -12.34
CA PRO A 779 -8.03 31.81 -12.23
C PRO A 779 -7.20 33.03 -11.87
N GLY A 780 -7.43 34.13 -12.58
CA GLY A 780 -6.78 35.42 -12.33
C GLY A 780 -5.40 35.54 -12.96
N ASN A 781 -5.04 34.72 -13.96
CA ASN A 781 -3.79 34.83 -14.71
C ASN A 781 -3.97 35.48 -16.10
N TYR A 782 -5.20 35.78 -16.51
CA TYR A 782 -5.49 36.29 -17.85
C TYR A 782 -5.05 37.74 -18.03
N ILE A 783 -4.22 37.97 -19.05
CA ILE A 783 -3.84 39.32 -19.49
C ILE A 783 -4.77 39.70 -20.66
N PRO A 784 -5.59 40.77 -20.54
CA PRO A 784 -6.42 41.27 -21.62
C PRO A 784 -5.62 41.48 -22.92
N ASN A 785 -6.25 41.27 -24.07
CA ASN A 785 -5.66 41.34 -25.43
C ASN A 785 -4.47 40.41 -25.73
N LYS A 786 -3.89 39.72 -24.74
CA LYS A 786 -2.84 38.72 -24.95
C LYS A 786 -3.43 37.41 -25.46
N GLN A 787 -2.70 36.74 -26.36
CA GLN A 787 -3.08 35.41 -26.84
C GLN A 787 -2.71 34.33 -25.80
N GLN A 788 -3.43 34.29 -24.69
CA GLN A 788 -3.52 33.15 -23.77
C GLN A 788 -5.01 32.88 -23.56
N LYS A 789 -5.43 31.61 -23.71
CA LYS A 789 -6.83 31.20 -23.56
C LYS A 789 -6.88 29.90 -22.77
N GLU A 790 -7.21 30.01 -21.50
CA GLU A 790 -7.59 28.92 -20.62
C GLU A 790 -9.12 28.75 -20.65
N THR A 791 -9.66 27.78 -19.90
CA THR A 791 -11.10 27.49 -19.92
C THR A 791 -11.90 28.43 -19.02
N ASP A 792 -11.25 29.25 -18.21
CA ASP A 792 -11.83 30.24 -17.29
C ASP A 792 -11.73 31.69 -17.80
N ASP A 793 -11.12 31.92 -18.96
CA ASP A 793 -11.10 33.21 -19.64
C ASP A 793 -11.92 33.23 -20.94
N SER A 794 -12.34 34.42 -21.35
CA SER A 794 -13.10 34.56 -22.59
C SER A 794 -13.08 35.96 -23.17
N THR A 795 -13.04 36.03 -24.51
CA THR A 795 -13.18 37.28 -25.27
C THR A 795 -14.44 37.21 -26.14
N SER A 796 -15.24 38.27 -26.11
CA SER A 796 -16.41 38.42 -26.99
C SER A 796 -16.00 38.54 -28.47
N GLN A 797 -16.99 38.49 -29.35
CA GLN A 797 -16.84 38.92 -30.74
C GLN A 797 -16.28 40.34 -30.79
N GLU A 798 -15.39 40.60 -31.75
CA GLU A 798 -14.98 41.95 -32.10
C GLU A 798 -16.14 42.69 -32.76
N VAL A 799 -16.43 43.91 -32.30
CA VAL A 799 -17.48 44.76 -32.86
C VAL A 799 -16.83 45.90 -33.61
N THR A 800 -17.03 45.90 -34.93
CA THR A 800 -16.50 46.91 -35.86
C THR A 800 -17.63 47.71 -36.48
N ILE A 801 -17.60 49.03 -36.31
CA ILE A 801 -18.57 49.93 -36.94
C ILE A 801 -17.81 50.92 -37.79
N THR A 802 -18.09 50.90 -39.10
CA THR A 802 -17.33 51.65 -40.10
C THR A 802 -18.28 52.50 -40.97
N PRO A 803 -17.83 53.69 -41.42
CA PRO A 803 -18.51 54.42 -42.48
C PRO A 803 -18.65 53.55 -43.71
N SER A 804 -19.78 53.64 -44.41
CA SER A 804 -19.95 52.96 -45.70
C SER A 804 -18.91 53.50 -46.68
N THR A 805 -17.84 52.72 -46.89
CA THR A 805 -16.83 53.05 -47.90
C THR A 805 -17.49 52.86 -49.25
N GLY A 806 -18.04 53.93 -49.83
CA GLY A 806 -18.66 53.89 -51.15
C GLY A 806 -17.82 53.08 -52.13
N GLU A 807 -18.43 52.04 -52.70
CA GLU A 807 -17.81 51.05 -53.60
C GLU A 807 -16.54 50.36 -53.08
N ASN A 808 -16.71 49.26 -52.34
CA ASN A 808 -15.82 48.12 -52.54
C ASN A 808 -16.61 46.81 -52.53
N ARG A 809 -17.02 46.37 -53.73
CA ARG A 809 -17.49 44.99 -53.93
C ARG A 809 -16.30 44.07 -53.64
N ALA A 810 -16.20 43.60 -52.41
CA ALA A 810 -15.19 42.63 -51.97
C ALA A 810 -15.44 41.26 -52.64
N TYR A 811 -15.19 41.18 -53.94
CA TYR A 811 -15.02 39.91 -54.64
C TYR A 811 -13.66 39.27 -54.31
N VAL A 812 -12.72 39.98 -53.65
CA VAL A 812 -11.35 39.49 -53.47
C VAL A 812 -11.28 38.21 -52.63
N ILE A 813 -12.01 38.09 -51.52
CA ILE A 813 -11.99 36.88 -50.68
C ILE A 813 -12.68 35.68 -51.38
N PRO A 814 -13.93 35.78 -51.88
CA PRO A 814 -14.54 34.66 -52.59
C PRO A 814 -13.84 34.33 -53.93
N VAL A 815 -13.20 35.30 -54.60
CA VAL A 815 -12.39 35.04 -55.81
C VAL A 815 -11.05 34.38 -55.46
N THR A 816 -10.40 34.75 -54.36
CA THR A 816 -9.14 34.11 -53.94
C THR A 816 -9.38 32.69 -53.44
N VAL A 817 -10.44 32.46 -52.65
CA VAL A 817 -10.88 31.11 -52.26
C VAL A 817 -11.31 30.29 -53.47
N GLY A 818 -12.02 30.91 -54.42
CA GLY A 818 -12.38 30.29 -55.69
C GLY A 818 -11.15 29.89 -56.53
N ILE A 819 -10.14 30.77 -56.65
CA ILE A 819 -8.90 30.49 -57.39
C ILE A 819 -8.11 29.36 -56.72
N VAL A 820 -7.99 29.35 -55.39
CA VAL A 820 -7.29 28.27 -54.66
C VAL A 820 -8.04 26.94 -54.81
N ALA A 821 -9.38 26.94 -54.70
CA ALA A 821 -10.19 25.74 -54.94
C ALA A 821 -10.06 25.21 -56.37
N PHE A 822 -10.01 26.10 -57.38
CA PHE A 822 -9.75 25.71 -58.78
C PHE A 822 -8.33 25.19 -59.00
N VAL A 823 -7.32 25.72 -58.30
CA VAL A 823 -5.95 25.22 -58.34
C VAL A 823 -5.85 23.83 -57.70
N VAL A 824 -6.47 23.61 -56.54
CA VAL A 824 -6.50 22.30 -55.86
C VAL A 824 -7.27 21.26 -56.69
N LEU A 825 -8.42 21.62 -57.26
CA LEU A 825 -9.16 20.77 -58.21
C LEU A 825 -8.32 20.48 -59.47
N GLY A 826 -7.63 21.48 -60.01
CA GLY A 826 -6.75 21.32 -61.17
C GLY A 826 -5.59 20.38 -60.91
N VAL A 827 -4.91 20.53 -59.77
CA VAL A 827 -3.80 19.65 -59.34
C VAL A 827 -4.32 18.24 -59.04
N GLY A 828 -5.48 18.11 -58.40
CA GLY A 828 -6.14 16.83 -58.14
C GLY A 828 -6.51 16.08 -59.42
N ILE A 829 -7.08 16.77 -60.42
CA ILE A 829 -7.41 16.19 -61.73
C ILE A 829 -6.14 15.73 -62.47
N VAL A 830 -5.07 16.51 -62.43
CA VAL A 830 -3.78 16.14 -63.06
C VAL A 830 -3.15 14.92 -62.36
N LEU A 831 -3.21 14.85 -61.03
CA LEU A 831 -2.71 13.71 -60.24
C LEU A 831 -3.54 12.44 -60.51
N ILE A 832 -4.87 12.54 -60.57
CA ILE A 832 -5.76 11.42 -60.93
C ILE A 832 -5.47 10.94 -62.36
N ARG A 833 -5.28 11.86 -63.31
CA ARG A 833 -4.95 11.50 -64.70
C ARG A 833 -3.58 10.81 -64.83
N LYS A 834 -2.61 11.17 -63.98
CA LYS A 834 -1.22 10.68 -64.05
C LYS A 834 -0.97 9.41 -63.21
N LYS A 835 -1.75 9.17 -62.15
CA LYS A 835 -1.62 8.00 -61.26
C LYS A 835 -2.73 6.94 -61.42
N VAL A 836 -3.94 7.30 -61.87
CA VAL A 836 -5.09 6.36 -61.89
C VAL A 836 -5.51 5.98 -63.30
N LEU A 837 -5.41 6.90 -64.28
CA LEU A 837 -5.88 6.67 -65.66
C LEU A 837 -4.76 6.32 -66.66
N SER A 838 -3.51 6.24 -66.21
CA SER A 838 -2.34 5.85 -67.02
C SER A 838 -2.03 4.34 -67.00
N GLU A 839 -2.79 3.55 -66.22
CA GLU A 839 -2.80 2.08 -66.28
C GLU A 839 -4.05 1.55 -66.99
N ARG A 840 -4.20 1.93 -68.27
CA ARG A 840 -5.04 1.20 -69.23
C ARG A 840 -4.36 1.08 -70.57
#